data_AF-A0A263NYD4-F1
#
_entry.id   AF-A0A263NYD4-F1
#
_cell.length_a   1.000
_cell.length_b   1.000
_cell.length_c   1.000
_cell.angle_alpha   90.00
_cell.angle_beta   90.00
_cell.angle_gamma   90.00
#
_symmetry.space_group_name_H-M   'P 1'
#
loop_
_entity.id
_entity.type
_entity.pdbx_description
1 polymer ?
#
loop_
_entity_poly.entity_id
_entity_poly.type
_entity_poly.pdbx_seq_one_letter_code
_entity_poly.pdbx_strand_id
1 'polypeptide(L)'
;MSTQLNISRQSYVFAFPGQGSDPCGALTQLYQCVPETRHRIDTLLAIIENEAAQYEPEPKPGLVTQVLLTRDHRLPLPSGIAQLALYGAAVVLNQLLEDAGVRPTLILAQSFGEIAARVCAGVLDIAQGARAVCALNDAYRAEEGRGTMLLINLSAQATQALLDRFPASNLVLGSVNAPAQCIISGETADLEHLLAHHDDSAHPLRPVAIAYASHYPHHQEVARRLLENLQPLTAKPFNTPIYSTVLGRRYEATEDLHEMFTRGVTQPTNLPHTLAQLPTDEHTVFIDLGVNSGMSMCIRKSLPPAQTYAPLAEPIETLHHLLLKAPTEQAAVAALRELANGPVDAQAHAQMARIFSDRQLHPRANQSFHDGHRQTYQRLQHLMRQLPEGIHAFKQPQLLMAVASHAAINDPSLFMGCVIQQGLCIGTLLAFEQDHPHAATWRRELEAGETLGVYALTEIGHSNSHMGACVEATFDADTRTFVLNTPNKAALKFANVGINNLNKVGVVFAQVIVQGQHCGVFAFVLPMSDAQGPRPGISMSSPTEIRAVPLDYGLASFDHVRLPFDAWLRDGASISASNQFHDPLGSTDRRLIRSLFAPKNVWAMVGVGLSSVMLACSTLALTHANRRTTQARIGNGTSLLAFRTQRRALFGCLATAYVMKCFANDSARLWIEGTASQASLQATGTGDVTWTPWAAISQTLALTKALCAPAAEALATECRLRCGVAGALNLNRFADYEGMAKIYQDAGGNNRMILLDAAKVLIGQPLSEPTPPDPQGKLDDAEYWLAMAHTLEYRLLKQVADHVAQHRGEGEDDMQIWNSQLMIVARAGEAYAHRLAIESAVRAGDSLAQGLAKELASALCGLYVLEYLNKHAAWFISEGLMDIARYRALEQRLDTLSDFLTTHVELLIETFGHGEATRAAISNVDDYPEALADKLQWAVG
;
A
#
# COMPACT_ATOMS: atom_id res chain seq x y z
N MET A 1 -33.32 0.59 -6.98
CA MET A 1 -32.04 0.03 -6.49
C MET A 1 -31.45 1.09 -5.59
N SER A 2 -31.06 0.74 -4.36
CA SER A 2 -30.44 1.67 -3.42
C SER A 2 -29.19 2.27 -4.04
N THR A 3 -29.17 3.58 -4.25
CA THR A 3 -28.02 4.40 -4.67
C THR A 3 -27.01 4.45 -3.52
N GLN A 4 -26.39 3.31 -3.19
CA GLN A 4 -25.25 3.32 -2.29
C GLN A 4 -24.10 4.03 -3.01
N LEU A 5 -23.71 5.20 -2.50
CA LEU A 5 -22.48 5.88 -2.89
C LEU A 5 -21.31 4.94 -2.60
N ASN A 6 -20.62 4.49 -3.65
CA ASN A 6 -19.47 3.62 -3.57
C ASN A 6 -18.20 4.38 -3.98
N ILE A 7 -17.44 4.79 -2.96
CA ILE A 7 -16.27 5.69 -3.05
C ILE A 7 -15.20 5.16 -4.03
N SER A 8 -15.16 3.85 -4.33
CA SER A 8 -14.10 3.26 -5.16
C SER A 8 -14.47 2.91 -6.60
N ARG A 9 -15.74 3.10 -7.01
CA ARG A 9 -16.23 2.66 -8.34
C ARG A 9 -17.08 3.67 -9.10
N GLN A 10 -17.27 4.88 -8.58
CA GLN A 10 -18.18 5.87 -9.18
C GLN A 10 -17.42 7.13 -9.55
N SER A 11 -17.66 7.61 -10.77
CA SER A 11 -17.28 8.97 -11.17
C SER A 11 -18.34 9.93 -10.63
N TYR A 12 -17.95 10.84 -9.74
CA TYR A 12 -18.89 11.76 -9.12
C TYR A 12 -18.97 13.08 -9.86
N VAL A 13 -20.19 13.47 -10.24
CA VAL A 13 -20.49 14.81 -10.75
C VAL A 13 -21.15 15.61 -9.64
N PHE A 14 -20.48 16.64 -9.12
CA PHE A 14 -21.12 17.53 -8.15
C PHE A 14 -21.96 18.55 -8.90
N ALA A 15 -23.27 18.50 -8.71
CA ALA A 15 -24.24 19.36 -9.36
C ALA A 15 -24.70 20.47 -8.39
N PHE A 16 -24.32 21.72 -8.67
CA PHE A 16 -24.69 22.88 -7.87
C PHE A 16 -25.91 23.58 -8.50
N PRO A 17 -27.10 23.53 -7.86
CA PRO A 17 -28.31 24.14 -8.40
C PRO A 17 -28.31 25.67 -8.33
N GLY A 18 -29.23 26.27 -9.11
CA GLY A 18 -29.54 27.69 -9.01
C GLY A 18 -30.31 28.05 -7.74
N GLN A 19 -30.80 29.29 -7.69
CA GLN A 19 -31.56 29.82 -6.56
C GLN A 19 -33.08 29.61 -6.68
N GLY A 20 -33.82 29.85 -5.59
CA GLY A 20 -35.28 29.74 -5.53
C GLY A 20 -35.82 28.55 -4.74
N SER A 21 -34.93 27.75 -4.14
CA SER A 21 -35.30 26.72 -3.15
C SER A 21 -35.42 27.34 -1.76
N ASP A 22 -36.31 26.80 -0.92
CA ASP A 22 -36.43 27.21 0.48
C ASP A 22 -35.26 26.62 1.31
N PRO A 23 -34.36 27.44 1.87
CA PRO A 23 -33.23 26.95 2.66
C PRO A 23 -33.60 26.65 4.13
N CYS A 24 -34.82 26.95 4.57
CA CYS A 24 -35.20 26.86 5.98
C CYS A 24 -35.09 25.41 6.50
N GLY A 25 -34.24 25.20 7.50
CA GLY A 25 -34.01 23.92 8.16
C GLY A 25 -33.25 22.88 7.30
N ALA A 26 -32.60 23.30 6.22
CA ALA A 26 -31.93 22.40 5.28
C ALA A 26 -30.82 21.54 5.91
N LEU A 27 -30.18 22.02 6.98
CA LEU A 27 -29.13 21.31 7.71
C LEU A 27 -29.59 20.79 9.08
N THR A 28 -30.85 21.02 9.48
CA THR A 28 -31.36 20.64 10.81
C THR A 28 -31.17 19.15 11.11
N GLN A 29 -31.56 18.26 10.18
CA GLN A 29 -31.45 16.82 10.40
C GLN A 29 -29.99 16.37 10.51
N LEU A 30 -29.12 16.90 9.65
CA LEU A 30 -27.68 16.62 9.69
C LEU A 30 -27.06 17.06 11.02
N TYR A 31 -27.36 18.28 11.45
CA TYR A 31 -26.85 18.84 12.69
C TYR A 31 -27.36 18.10 13.94
N GLN A 32 -28.62 17.63 13.92
CA GLN A 32 -29.21 16.90 15.05
C GLN A 32 -28.75 15.43 15.12
N CYS A 33 -28.74 14.73 13.99
CA CYS A 33 -28.56 13.28 13.92
C CYS A 33 -27.11 12.83 13.73
N VAL A 34 -26.18 13.72 13.35
CA VAL A 34 -24.75 13.40 13.14
C VAL A 34 -23.85 14.35 13.94
N PRO A 35 -23.73 14.15 15.28
CA PRO A 35 -23.03 15.08 16.19
C PRO A 35 -21.58 15.41 15.80
N GLU A 36 -20.89 14.47 15.16
CA GLU A 36 -19.49 14.56 14.72
C GLU A 36 -19.29 15.70 13.70
N THR A 37 -20.33 16.06 12.95
CA THR A 37 -20.29 17.09 11.91
C THR A 37 -20.47 18.51 12.44
N ARG A 38 -20.99 18.68 13.67
CA ARG A 38 -21.42 19.99 14.22
C ARG A 38 -20.30 21.00 14.23
N HIS A 39 -19.12 20.63 14.75
CA HIS A 39 -17.97 21.54 14.81
C HIS A 39 -17.56 22.04 13.42
N ARG A 40 -17.60 21.16 12.41
CA ARG A 40 -17.32 21.53 11.01
C ARG A 40 -18.39 22.49 10.49
N ILE A 41 -19.68 22.16 10.68
CA ILE A 41 -20.80 23.01 10.26
C ILE A 41 -20.69 24.41 10.89
N ASP A 42 -20.50 24.49 12.20
CA ASP A 42 -20.38 25.75 12.95
C ASP A 42 -19.22 26.61 12.44
N THR A 43 -18.07 25.98 12.21
CA THR A 43 -16.87 26.67 11.71
C THR A 43 -17.11 27.28 10.33
N LEU A 44 -17.71 26.51 9.42
CA LEU A 44 -17.96 26.95 8.05
C LEU A 44 -19.01 28.06 8.00
N LEU A 45 -20.11 27.91 8.73
CA LEU A 45 -21.16 28.93 8.80
C LEU A 45 -20.65 30.22 9.46
N ALA A 46 -19.78 30.12 10.48
CA ALA A 46 -19.16 31.29 11.09
C ALA A 46 -18.27 32.06 10.10
N ILE A 47 -17.51 31.39 9.23
CA ILE A 47 -16.72 32.05 8.17
C ILE A 47 -17.66 32.84 7.24
N ILE A 48 -18.75 32.21 6.81
CA ILE A 48 -19.72 32.82 5.88
C ILE A 48 -20.41 34.03 6.51
N GLU A 49 -20.86 33.92 7.76
CA GLU A 49 -21.52 35.02 8.46
C GLU A 49 -20.57 36.17 8.77
N ASN A 50 -19.33 35.89 9.19
CA ASN A 50 -18.33 36.92 9.45
C ASN A 50 -17.98 37.71 8.20
N GLU A 51 -17.93 37.05 7.04
CA GLU A 51 -17.71 37.74 5.77
C GLU A 51 -18.96 38.54 5.38
N ALA A 52 -20.15 37.93 5.40
CA ALA A 52 -21.40 38.61 5.05
C ALA A 52 -21.65 39.85 5.92
N ALA A 53 -21.28 39.82 7.19
CA ALA A 53 -21.40 40.94 8.12
C ALA A 53 -20.63 42.20 7.69
N GLN A 54 -19.59 42.06 6.86
CA GLN A 54 -18.77 43.17 6.39
C GLN A 54 -19.34 43.84 5.12
N TYR A 55 -20.15 43.12 4.33
CA TYR A 55 -20.57 43.57 2.99
C TYR A 55 -22.08 43.75 2.85
N GLU A 56 -22.91 43.08 3.66
CA GLU A 56 -24.35 43.33 3.64
C GLU A 56 -24.69 44.66 4.36
N PRO A 57 -25.58 45.50 3.79
CA PRO A 57 -25.91 46.80 4.39
C PRO A 57 -26.58 46.70 5.77
N GLU A 58 -27.38 45.65 5.98
CA GLU A 58 -28.08 45.36 7.23
C GLU A 58 -27.69 43.95 7.70
N PRO A 59 -26.48 43.77 8.26
CA PRO A 59 -26.02 42.46 8.66
C PRO A 59 -26.86 41.95 9.83
N LYS A 60 -27.26 40.67 9.75
CA LYS A 60 -28.02 39.97 10.80
C LYS A 60 -27.19 38.79 11.30
N PRO A 61 -26.23 39.01 12.23
CA PRO A 61 -25.35 37.97 12.72
C PRO A 61 -26.15 36.77 13.24
N GLY A 62 -25.73 35.56 12.93
CA GLY A 62 -26.41 34.32 13.32
C GLY A 62 -27.65 33.96 12.51
N LEU A 63 -28.18 34.83 11.63
CA LEU A 63 -29.44 34.56 10.94
C LEU A 63 -29.30 33.48 9.86
N VAL A 64 -28.17 33.42 9.14
CA VAL A 64 -27.93 32.37 8.13
C VAL A 64 -27.89 31.00 8.81
N THR A 65 -27.19 30.92 9.94
CA THR A 65 -27.11 29.73 10.80
C THR A 65 -28.48 29.35 11.33
N GLN A 66 -29.26 30.30 11.86
CA GLN A 66 -30.61 30.03 12.35
C GLN A 66 -31.53 29.53 11.25
N VAL A 67 -31.48 30.13 10.05
CA VAL A 67 -32.27 29.69 8.88
C VAL A 67 -31.92 28.25 8.49
N LEU A 68 -30.63 27.88 8.46
CA LEU A 68 -30.22 26.54 8.04
C LEU A 68 -30.44 25.46 9.11
N LEU A 69 -30.32 25.80 10.39
CA LEU A 69 -30.34 24.84 11.49
C LEU A 69 -31.71 24.73 12.19
N THR A 70 -32.65 25.64 11.95
CA THR A 70 -34.00 25.63 12.55
C THR A 70 -35.12 25.62 11.51
N ARG A 71 -36.32 25.18 11.90
CA ARG A 71 -37.53 25.20 11.05
C ARG A 71 -38.50 26.34 11.40
N ASP A 72 -38.05 27.30 12.20
CA ASP A 72 -38.90 28.38 12.75
C ASP A 72 -39.06 29.55 11.77
N HIS A 73 -38.33 29.52 10.66
CA HIS A 73 -38.32 30.54 9.62
C HIS A 73 -39.16 30.10 8.42
N ARG A 74 -39.74 31.06 7.69
CA ARG A 74 -40.49 30.85 6.45
C ARG A 74 -40.21 31.97 5.47
N LEU A 75 -40.38 31.70 4.18
CA LEU A 75 -40.29 32.71 3.13
C LEU A 75 -41.44 33.74 3.23
N PRO A 76 -41.22 35.00 2.81
CA PRO A 76 -39.95 35.56 2.32
C PRO A 76 -38.97 35.84 3.46
N LEU A 77 -37.70 35.52 3.24
CA LEU A 77 -36.60 35.88 4.14
C LEU A 77 -36.14 37.32 3.85
N PRO A 78 -35.42 37.98 4.78
CA PRO A 78 -34.77 39.25 4.47
C PRO A 78 -33.87 39.15 3.23
N SER A 79 -33.71 40.28 2.52
CA SER A 79 -32.86 40.38 1.32
C SER A 79 -31.48 39.75 1.55
N GLY A 80 -31.02 38.96 0.57
CA GLY A 80 -29.72 38.29 0.56
C GLY A 80 -29.58 37.05 1.46
N ILE A 81 -30.43 36.87 2.48
CA ILE A 81 -30.32 35.75 3.44
C ILE A 81 -30.57 34.40 2.77
N ALA A 82 -31.54 34.32 1.86
CA ALA A 82 -31.83 33.07 1.15
C ALA A 82 -30.62 32.61 0.30
N GLN A 83 -29.98 33.54 -0.40
CA GLN A 83 -28.78 33.28 -1.20
C GLN A 83 -27.61 32.82 -0.32
N LEU A 84 -27.33 33.54 0.78
CA LEU A 84 -26.27 33.17 1.72
C LEU A 84 -26.50 31.80 2.36
N ALA A 85 -27.76 31.48 2.71
CA ALA A 85 -28.12 30.17 3.26
C ALA A 85 -27.96 29.04 2.23
N LEU A 86 -28.41 29.23 0.99
CA LEU A 86 -28.22 28.23 -0.09
C LEU A 86 -26.74 27.98 -0.39
N TYR A 87 -25.93 29.04 -0.44
CA TYR A 87 -24.47 28.93 -0.57
C TYR A 87 -23.85 28.20 0.62
N GLY A 88 -24.23 28.55 1.85
CA GLY A 88 -23.73 27.90 3.06
C GLY A 88 -24.05 26.41 3.13
N ALA A 89 -25.28 26.02 2.78
CA ALA A 89 -25.65 24.61 2.71
C ALA A 89 -24.79 23.83 1.70
N ALA A 90 -24.60 24.37 0.49
CA ALA A 90 -23.81 23.73 -0.55
C ALA A 90 -22.32 23.58 -0.15
N VAL A 91 -21.72 24.62 0.45
CA VAL A 91 -20.33 24.59 0.92
C VAL A 91 -20.13 23.63 2.09
N VAL A 92 -21.05 23.64 3.06
CA VAL A 92 -21.02 22.71 4.19
C VAL A 92 -21.09 21.27 3.69
N LEU A 93 -22.05 20.97 2.81
CA LEU A 93 -22.21 19.63 2.26
C LEU A 93 -20.99 19.20 1.44
N ASN A 94 -20.45 20.09 0.60
CA ASN A 94 -19.23 19.83 -0.16
C ASN A 94 -18.08 19.42 0.77
N GLN A 95 -17.81 20.21 1.82
CA GLN A 95 -16.72 19.93 2.74
C GLN A 95 -16.91 18.62 3.50
N LEU A 96 -18.14 18.30 3.92
CA LEU A 96 -18.43 17.05 4.61
C LEU A 96 -18.26 15.83 3.70
N LEU A 97 -18.68 15.93 2.43
CA LEU A 97 -18.46 14.86 1.45
C LEU A 97 -16.98 14.67 1.14
N GLU A 98 -16.21 15.77 1.01
CA GLU A 98 -14.76 15.70 0.82
C GLU A 98 -14.03 15.10 2.03
N ASP A 99 -14.41 15.48 3.25
CA ASP A 99 -13.91 14.90 4.49
C ASP A 99 -14.23 13.39 4.56
N ALA A 100 -15.34 12.98 3.94
CA ALA A 100 -15.73 11.58 3.79
C ALA A 100 -15.13 10.87 2.55
N GLY A 101 -14.20 11.50 1.83
CA GLY A 101 -13.51 10.93 0.67
C GLY A 101 -14.31 10.93 -0.63
N VAL A 102 -15.49 11.54 -0.68
CA VAL A 102 -16.30 11.71 -1.89
C VAL A 102 -15.87 13.01 -2.58
N ARG A 103 -15.18 12.90 -3.72
CA ARG A 103 -14.66 14.04 -4.48
C ARG A 103 -15.19 14.04 -5.92
N PRO A 104 -15.53 15.20 -6.50
CA PRO A 104 -16.00 15.26 -7.88
C PRO A 104 -14.86 15.03 -8.87
N THR A 105 -15.14 14.32 -9.96
CA THR A 105 -14.28 14.29 -11.17
C THR A 105 -14.58 15.48 -12.09
N LEU A 106 -15.81 15.99 -12.02
CA LEU A 106 -16.27 17.19 -12.71
C LEU A 106 -17.43 17.84 -11.96
N ILE A 107 -17.63 19.14 -12.19
CA ILE A 107 -18.66 19.95 -11.56
C ILE A 107 -19.65 20.44 -12.62
N LEU A 108 -20.94 20.29 -12.34
CA LEU A 108 -22.03 20.87 -13.11
C LEU A 108 -22.63 22.01 -12.30
N ALA A 109 -22.66 23.22 -12.85
CA ALA A 109 -23.09 24.39 -12.10
C ALA A 109 -24.17 25.16 -12.86
N GLN A 110 -25.26 25.48 -12.16
CA GLN A 110 -26.40 26.19 -12.72
C GLN A 110 -26.59 27.55 -12.05
N SER A 111 -26.42 28.63 -12.82
CA SER A 111 -26.74 29.99 -12.39
C SER A 111 -26.06 30.34 -11.05
N PHE A 112 -26.82 30.73 -10.03
CA PHE A 112 -26.35 31.03 -8.67
C PHE A 112 -25.41 29.96 -8.09
N GLY A 113 -25.62 28.68 -8.40
CA GLY A 113 -24.78 27.57 -7.95
C GLY A 113 -23.33 27.66 -8.41
N GLU A 114 -23.02 28.45 -9.44
CA GLU A 114 -21.65 28.67 -9.91
C GLU A 114 -20.74 29.32 -8.86
N ILE A 115 -21.28 30.06 -7.89
CA ILE A 115 -20.49 30.63 -6.80
C ILE A 115 -19.93 29.51 -5.90
N ALA A 116 -20.80 28.60 -5.44
CA ALA A 116 -20.38 27.45 -4.63
C ALA A 116 -19.51 26.47 -5.42
N ALA A 117 -19.80 26.26 -6.71
CA ALA A 117 -18.99 25.44 -7.60
C ALA A 117 -17.53 25.92 -7.71
N ARG A 118 -17.31 27.24 -7.72
CA ARG A 118 -15.96 27.83 -7.76
C ARG A 118 -15.20 27.61 -6.45
N VAL A 119 -15.90 27.58 -5.33
CA VAL A 119 -15.30 27.23 -4.03
C VAL A 119 -14.91 25.76 -4.02
N CYS A 120 -15.80 24.87 -4.45
CA CYS A 120 -15.54 23.44 -4.60
C CYS A 120 -14.34 23.16 -5.52
N ALA A 121 -14.24 23.86 -6.65
CA ALA A 121 -13.13 23.72 -7.60
C ALA A 121 -11.81 24.39 -7.16
N GLY A 122 -11.78 25.00 -5.96
CA GLY A 122 -10.60 25.69 -5.42
C GLY A 122 -10.29 27.05 -6.07
N VAL A 123 -11.18 27.60 -6.89
CA VAL A 123 -11.04 28.92 -7.54
C VAL A 123 -11.14 30.05 -6.52
N LEU A 124 -12.12 29.96 -5.63
CA LEU A 124 -12.34 30.90 -4.54
C LEU A 124 -12.21 30.16 -3.21
N ASP A 125 -11.76 30.83 -2.16
CA ASP A 125 -11.95 30.31 -0.82
C ASP A 125 -13.39 30.56 -0.32
N ILE A 126 -13.74 29.98 0.84
CA ILE A 126 -15.10 30.03 1.39
C ILE A 126 -15.54 31.47 1.72
N ALA A 127 -14.61 32.32 2.17
CA ALA A 127 -14.91 33.72 2.46
C ALA A 127 -15.14 34.50 1.15
N GLN A 128 -14.26 34.34 0.16
CA GLN A 128 -14.43 34.95 -1.16
C GLN A 128 -15.74 34.53 -1.85
N GLY A 129 -16.17 33.27 -1.69
CA GLY A 129 -17.46 32.82 -2.19
C GLY A 129 -18.64 33.50 -1.46
N ALA A 130 -18.59 33.68 -0.13
CA ALA A 130 -19.60 34.43 0.61
C ALA A 130 -19.65 35.89 0.15
N ARG A 131 -18.48 36.50 -0.06
CA ARG A 131 -18.37 37.86 -0.61
C ARG A 131 -18.92 37.97 -2.03
N ALA A 132 -18.75 36.95 -2.87
CA ALA A 132 -19.37 36.89 -4.20
C ALA A 132 -20.91 36.82 -4.13
N VAL A 133 -21.47 36.15 -3.12
CA VAL A 133 -22.92 36.17 -2.86
C VAL A 133 -23.37 37.59 -2.47
N CYS A 134 -22.67 38.25 -1.55
CA CYS A 134 -22.98 39.64 -1.19
C CYS A 134 -22.87 40.60 -2.38
N ALA A 135 -21.87 40.42 -3.24
CA ALA A 135 -21.70 41.17 -4.48
C ALA A 135 -22.90 41.00 -5.43
N LEU A 136 -23.44 39.78 -5.54
CA LEU A 136 -24.64 39.47 -6.31
C LEU A 136 -25.88 40.12 -5.71
N ASN A 137 -26.08 39.98 -4.40
CA ASN A 137 -27.20 40.60 -3.69
C ASN A 137 -27.20 42.12 -3.87
N ASP A 138 -26.02 42.75 -3.74
CA ASP A 138 -25.83 44.19 -3.94
C ASP A 138 -26.19 44.65 -5.35
N ALA A 139 -25.72 43.92 -6.37
CA ALA A 139 -26.02 44.22 -7.76
C ALA A 139 -27.53 44.18 -8.08
N TYR A 140 -28.27 43.25 -7.46
CA TYR A 140 -29.71 43.09 -7.66
C TYR A 140 -30.59 43.91 -6.72
N ARG A 141 -30.04 44.58 -5.69
CA ARG A 141 -30.84 45.22 -4.63
C ARG A 141 -31.84 46.26 -5.14
N ALA A 142 -31.49 47.01 -6.19
CA ALA A 142 -32.38 48.00 -6.79
C ALA A 142 -33.54 47.38 -7.60
N GLU A 143 -33.39 46.12 -8.01
CA GLU A 143 -34.36 45.37 -8.82
C GLU A 143 -35.29 44.50 -7.97
N GLU A 144 -35.07 44.43 -6.65
CA GLU A 144 -35.95 43.68 -5.75
C GLU A 144 -37.40 44.20 -5.80
N GLY A 145 -38.34 43.29 -6.01
CA GLY A 145 -39.76 43.56 -6.20
C GLY A 145 -40.16 43.99 -7.62
N ARG A 146 -39.20 44.29 -8.50
CA ARG A 146 -39.46 44.79 -9.87
C ARG A 146 -39.51 43.69 -10.93
N GLY A 147 -39.03 42.48 -10.60
CA GLY A 147 -39.15 41.31 -11.45
C GLY A 147 -39.27 40.02 -10.64
N THR A 148 -39.60 38.93 -11.32
CA THR A 148 -39.59 37.60 -10.72
C THR A 148 -39.43 36.53 -11.82
N MET A 149 -39.66 35.27 -11.48
CA MET A 149 -39.56 34.15 -12.40
C MET A 149 -40.71 33.16 -12.19
N LEU A 150 -41.25 32.62 -13.28
CA LEU A 150 -42.31 31.61 -13.28
C LEU A 150 -41.81 30.31 -13.93
N LEU A 151 -41.96 29.20 -13.22
CA LEU A 151 -41.75 27.85 -13.77
C LEU A 151 -42.97 27.41 -14.57
N ILE A 152 -42.73 26.86 -15.77
CA ILE A 152 -43.75 26.24 -16.61
C ILE A 152 -43.27 24.87 -17.11
N ASN A 153 -44.15 23.87 -17.10
CA ASN A 153 -43.84 22.53 -17.64
C ASN A 153 -44.15 22.48 -19.15
N LEU A 154 -43.36 23.20 -19.93
CA LEU A 154 -43.37 23.23 -21.39
C LEU A 154 -41.93 23.09 -21.94
N SER A 155 -41.82 22.66 -23.19
CA SER A 155 -40.54 22.70 -23.92
C SER A 155 -40.16 24.13 -24.26
N ALA A 156 -38.87 24.39 -24.51
CA ALA A 156 -38.37 25.71 -24.89
C ALA A 156 -39.14 26.30 -26.09
N GLN A 157 -39.45 25.48 -27.09
CA GLN A 157 -40.22 25.90 -28.27
C GLN A 157 -41.66 26.29 -27.90
N ALA A 158 -42.35 25.51 -27.07
CA ALA A 158 -43.71 25.80 -26.65
C ALA A 158 -43.79 27.01 -25.71
N THR A 159 -42.80 27.17 -24.82
CA THR A 159 -42.67 28.36 -23.99
C THR A 159 -42.42 29.59 -24.85
N GLN A 160 -41.52 29.54 -25.83
CA GLN A 160 -41.30 30.67 -26.74
C GLN A 160 -42.58 31.04 -27.50
N ALA A 161 -43.31 30.05 -28.04
CA ALA A 161 -44.58 30.30 -28.72
C ALA A 161 -45.66 30.90 -27.78
N LEU A 162 -45.62 30.61 -26.48
CA LEU A 162 -46.47 31.27 -25.48
C LEU A 162 -46.06 32.73 -25.30
N LEU A 163 -44.76 33.01 -25.18
CA LEU A 163 -44.25 34.38 -25.02
C LEU A 163 -44.55 35.26 -26.23
N ASP A 164 -44.46 34.71 -27.45
CA ASP A 164 -44.76 35.41 -28.69
C ASP A 164 -46.23 35.90 -28.79
N ARG A 165 -47.14 35.33 -27.98
CA ARG A 165 -48.54 35.81 -27.87
C ARG A 165 -48.69 37.09 -27.06
N PHE A 166 -47.64 37.51 -26.36
CA PHE A 166 -47.58 38.72 -25.55
C PHE A 166 -46.47 39.66 -26.06
N PRO A 167 -46.51 40.14 -27.32
CA PRO A 167 -45.40 40.87 -27.94
C PRO A 167 -45.14 42.26 -27.33
N ALA A 168 -46.01 42.75 -26.46
CA ALA A 168 -45.87 44.02 -25.74
C ALA A 168 -45.22 43.85 -24.36
N SER A 169 -44.99 42.61 -23.90
CA SER A 169 -44.32 42.33 -22.63
C SER A 169 -42.82 42.09 -22.85
N ASN A 170 -42.00 42.39 -21.85
CA ASN A 170 -40.58 42.09 -21.85
C ASN A 170 -40.30 40.71 -21.23
N LEU A 171 -41.15 39.72 -21.48
CA LEU A 171 -40.95 38.37 -20.94
C LEU A 171 -39.96 37.57 -21.78
N VAL A 172 -39.06 36.84 -21.13
CA VAL A 172 -38.05 36.01 -21.79
C VAL A 172 -38.02 34.59 -21.25
N LEU A 173 -37.55 33.66 -22.06
CA LEU A 173 -37.16 32.32 -21.61
C LEU A 173 -35.82 32.43 -20.86
N GLY A 174 -35.87 32.45 -19.53
CA GLY A 174 -34.69 32.63 -18.67
C GLY A 174 -33.95 31.33 -18.35
N SER A 175 -34.63 30.18 -18.36
CA SER A 175 -33.96 28.88 -18.19
C SER A 175 -34.69 27.74 -18.88
N VAL A 176 -33.92 26.79 -19.41
CA VAL A 176 -34.37 25.44 -19.77
C VAL A 176 -33.78 24.47 -18.75
N ASN A 177 -34.61 24.06 -17.78
CA ASN A 177 -34.20 23.14 -16.72
C ASN A 177 -34.28 21.67 -17.16
N ALA A 178 -35.27 21.31 -17.99
CA ALA A 178 -35.43 19.95 -18.53
C ALA A 178 -36.15 20.01 -19.89
N PRO A 179 -36.22 18.91 -20.67
CA PRO A 179 -36.83 18.91 -22.00
C PRO A 179 -38.27 19.46 -22.06
N ALA A 180 -39.03 19.32 -20.98
CA ALA A 180 -40.39 19.85 -20.82
C ALA A 180 -40.55 20.70 -19.54
N GLN A 181 -39.51 21.43 -19.14
CA GLN A 181 -39.57 22.35 -18.02
C GLN A 181 -38.68 23.57 -18.25
N CYS A 182 -39.31 24.74 -18.27
CA CYS A 182 -38.67 26.04 -18.51
C CYS A 182 -39.00 27.03 -17.39
N ILE A 183 -38.20 28.08 -17.30
CA ILE A 183 -38.46 29.25 -16.45
C ILE A 183 -38.61 30.48 -17.33
N ILE A 184 -39.71 31.21 -17.13
CA ILE A 184 -39.97 32.52 -17.73
C ILE A 184 -39.48 33.58 -16.75
N SER A 185 -38.72 34.55 -17.24
CA SER A 185 -38.19 35.68 -16.48
C SER A 185 -38.73 36.99 -17.04
N GLY A 186 -38.98 37.97 -16.18
CA GLY A 186 -39.38 39.31 -16.61
C GLY A 186 -39.84 40.18 -15.46
N GLU A 187 -40.33 41.36 -15.80
CA GLU A 187 -40.86 42.33 -14.84
C GLU A 187 -42.15 41.81 -14.16
N THR A 188 -42.37 42.23 -12.91
CA THR A 188 -43.49 41.73 -12.09
C THR A 188 -44.83 41.97 -12.79
N ALA A 189 -45.03 43.16 -13.36
CA ALA A 189 -46.27 43.53 -14.04
C ALA A 189 -46.56 42.65 -15.27
N ASP A 190 -45.53 42.32 -16.05
CA ASP A 190 -45.67 41.48 -17.24
C ASP A 190 -45.98 40.02 -16.88
N LEU A 191 -45.37 39.51 -15.81
CA LEU A 191 -45.65 38.16 -15.30
C LEU A 191 -47.03 38.05 -14.66
N GLU A 192 -47.49 39.08 -13.95
CA GLU A 192 -48.87 39.19 -13.46
C GLU A 192 -49.87 39.23 -14.61
N HIS A 193 -49.55 39.97 -15.67
CA HIS A 193 -50.37 40.00 -16.89
C HIS A 193 -50.44 38.63 -17.57
N LEU A 194 -49.32 37.90 -17.66
CA LEU A 194 -49.29 36.53 -18.17
C LEU A 194 -50.16 35.60 -17.32
N LEU A 195 -50.02 35.64 -15.98
CA LEU A 195 -50.82 34.82 -15.06
C LEU A 195 -52.32 35.08 -15.20
N ALA A 196 -52.73 36.32 -15.43
CA ALA A 196 -54.14 36.68 -15.60
C ALA A 196 -54.75 36.21 -16.95
N HIS A 197 -53.93 35.96 -17.97
CA HIS A 197 -54.38 35.65 -19.34
C HIS A 197 -53.94 34.27 -19.85
N HIS A 198 -53.22 33.49 -19.03
CA HIS A 198 -52.83 32.12 -19.32
C HIS A 198 -53.87 31.14 -18.77
N ASP A 199 -54.26 30.15 -19.58
CA ASP A 199 -55.10 29.05 -19.10
C ASP A 199 -54.24 28.06 -18.32
N ASP A 200 -54.28 28.18 -16.99
CA ASP A 200 -53.46 27.42 -16.06
C ASP A 200 -53.86 25.92 -15.97
N SER A 201 -55.01 25.54 -16.54
CA SER A 201 -55.58 24.19 -16.36
C SER A 201 -54.73 23.07 -16.97
N ALA A 202 -54.05 23.34 -18.10
CA ALA A 202 -53.20 22.36 -18.79
C ALA A 202 -51.72 22.45 -18.39
N HIS A 203 -51.20 23.66 -18.18
CA HIS A 203 -49.79 23.90 -17.87
C HIS A 203 -49.65 24.94 -16.76
N PRO A 204 -49.67 24.50 -15.48
CA PRO A 204 -49.63 25.42 -14.36
C PRO A 204 -48.33 26.25 -14.31
N LEU A 205 -48.48 27.57 -14.14
CA LEU A 205 -47.40 28.51 -13.85
C LEU A 205 -47.12 28.56 -12.34
N ARG A 206 -45.86 28.36 -11.95
CA ARG A 206 -45.45 28.34 -10.53
C ARG A 206 -44.43 29.42 -10.23
N PRO A 207 -44.68 30.33 -9.27
CA PRO A 207 -43.68 31.29 -8.83
C PRO A 207 -42.41 30.62 -8.29
N VAL A 208 -41.26 31.13 -8.68
CA VAL A 208 -39.97 30.81 -8.08
C VAL A 208 -39.73 31.82 -6.95
N ALA A 209 -39.22 31.37 -5.81
CA ALA A 209 -38.95 32.24 -4.65
C ALA A 209 -37.72 33.15 -4.90
N ILE A 210 -37.88 34.13 -5.79
CA ILE A 210 -36.87 35.12 -6.18
C ILE A 210 -37.56 36.46 -6.42
N ALA A 211 -36.98 37.53 -5.88
CA ALA A 211 -37.57 38.87 -5.89
C ALA A 211 -37.12 39.74 -7.08
N TYR A 212 -36.42 39.17 -8.07
CA TYR A 212 -35.94 39.86 -9.26
C TYR A 212 -35.93 38.92 -10.46
N ALA A 213 -35.92 39.48 -11.67
CA ALA A 213 -35.75 38.71 -12.90
C ALA A 213 -34.28 38.28 -13.06
N SER A 214 -33.99 36.98 -13.06
CA SER A 214 -32.65 36.46 -13.40
C SER A 214 -32.61 36.01 -14.86
N HIS A 215 -31.42 35.97 -15.46
CA HIS A 215 -31.25 35.60 -16.87
C HIS A 215 -32.06 36.49 -17.82
N TYR A 216 -32.01 37.80 -17.55
CA TYR A 216 -32.88 38.79 -18.18
C TYR A 216 -32.05 39.80 -18.99
N PRO A 217 -32.21 39.88 -20.33
CA PRO A 217 -31.37 40.72 -21.19
C PRO A 217 -31.32 42.21 -20.84
N HIS A 218 -32.35 42.74 -20.16
CA HIS A 218 -32.42 44.14 -19.77
C HIS A 218 -31.60 44.46 -18.50
N HIS A 219 -31.02 43.47 -17.83
CA HIS A 219 -30.19 43.63 -16.64
C HIS A 219 -28.69 43.88 -16.94
N GLN A 220 -28.37 44.60 -18.02
CA GLN A 220 -26.99 44.96 -18.36
C GLN A 220 -26.29 45.76 -17.25
N GLU A 221 -27.04 46.67 -16.60
CA GLU A 221 -26.52 47.48 -15.50
C GLU A 221 -26.30 46.67 -14.22
N VAL A 222 -27.12 45.64 -13.98
CA VAL A 222 -26.87 44.67 -12.89
C VAL A 222 -25.60 43.87 -13.20
N ALA A 223 -25.41 43.42 -14.44
CA ALA A 223 -24.23 42.67 -14.85
C ALA A 223 -22.95 43.51 -14.69
N ARG A 224 -23.00 44.80 -15.04
CA ARG A 224 -21.90 45.76 -14.85
C ARG A 224 -21.53 45.91 -13.37
N ARG A 225 -22.53 46.18 -12.51
CA ARG A 225 -22.33 46.29 -11.05
C ARG A 225 -21.77 45.00 -10.44
N LEU A 226 -22.29 43.86 -10.86
CA LEU A 226 -21.80 42.56 -10.41
C LEU A 226 -20.33 42.36 -10.78
N LEU A 227 -19.94 42.69 -12.02
CA LEU A 227 -18.56 42.57 -12.46
C LEU A 227 -17.64 43.44 -11.58
N GLU A 228 -18.01 44.71 -11.35
CA GLU A 228 -17.26 45.63 -10.49
C GLU A 228 -17.10 45.11 -9.07
N ASN A 229 -18.18 44.56 -8.50
CA ASN A 229 -18.16 44.01 -7.14
C ASN A 229 -17.32 42.72 -7.02
N LEU A 230 -17.12 41.98 -8.12
CA LEU A 230 -16.30 40.76 -8.15
C LEU A 230 -14.82 41.01 -8.43
N GLN A 231 -14.45 42.13 -9.06
CA GLN A 231 -13.05 42.47 -9.38
C GLN A 231 -12.07 42.36 -8.20
N PRO A 232 -12.43 42.70 -6.94
CA PRO A 232 -11.52 42.56 -5.81
C PRO A 232 -11.24 41.11 -5.38
N LEU A 233 -11.99 40.12 -5.87
CA LEU A 233 -11.78 38.73 -5.54
C LEU A 233 -10.55 38.19 -6.29
N THR A 234 -9.79 37.29 -5.65
CA THR A 234 -8.61 36.69 -6.27
C THR A 234 -8.93 35.26 -6.67
N ALA A 235 -9.16 35.03 -7.96
CA ALA A 235 -9.40 33.71 -8.52
C ALA A 235 -8.09 32.91 -8.66
N LYS A 236 -8.10 31.66 -8.21
CA LYS A 236 -7.03 30.67 -8.44
C LYS A 236 -7.40 29.76 -9.62
N PRO A 237 -6.42 29.06 -10.24
CA PRO A 237 -6.71 28.02 -11.21
C PRO A 237 -7.60 26.93 -10.60
N PHE A 238 -8.67 26.52 -11.30
CA PHE A 238 -9.52 25.41 -10.84
C PHE A 238 -8.76 24.08 -10.92
N ASN A 239 -8.92 23.23 -9.90
CA ASN A 239 -8.38 21.87 -9.90
C ASN A 239 -9.37 20.82 -10.44
N THR A 240 -10.63 21.21 -10.61
CA THR A 240 -11.74 20.36 -11.07
C THR A 240 -12.51 21.09 -12.18
N PRO A 241 -12.76 20.45 -13.35
CA PRO A 241 -13.48 21.10 -14.45
C PRO A 241 -14.91 21.50 -14.06
N ILE A 242 -15.31 22.73 -14.37
CA ILE A 242 -16.67 23.25 -14.14
C ILE A 242 -17.39 23.44 -15.48
N TYR A 243 -18.57 22.84 -15.62
CA TYR A 243 -19.51 23.00 -16.73
C TYR A 243 -20.62 23.99 -16.34
N SER A 244 -20.70 25.11 -17.05
CA SER A 244 -21.72 26.14 -16.83
C SER A 244 -22.96 25.86 -17.69
N THR A 245 -24.14 25.94 -17.09
CA THR A 245 -25.40 25.89 -17.86
C THR A 245 -25.70 27.16 -18.61
N VAL A 246 -25.03 28.28 -18.31
CA VAL A 246 -25.13 29.53 -19.09
C VAL A 246 -24.30 29.41 -20.37
N LEU A 247 -23.07 28.89 -20.26
CA LEU A 247 -22.19 28.75 -21.42
C LEU A 247 -22.49 27.52 -22.28
N GLY A 248 -23.15 26.51 -21.73
CA GLY A 248 -23.39 25.24 -22.42
C GLY A 248 -22.17 24.32 -22.48
N ARG A 249 -21.04 24.70 -21.89
CA ARG A 249 -19.75 24.01 -21.96
C ARG A 249 -18.92 24.19 -20.68
N ARG A 250 -17.75 23.55 -20.63
CA ARG A 250 -16.75 23.78 -19.58
C ARG A 250 -16.06 25.15 -19.73
N TYR A 251 -15.62 25.70 -18.59
CA TYR A 251 -14.69 26.82 -18.57
C TYR A 251 -13.31 26.43 -19.10
N GLU A 252 -12.64 27.36 -19.79
CA GLU A 252 -11.26 27.24 -20.22
C GLU A 252 -10.33 28.00 -19.29
N ALA A 253 -9.09 27.50 -19.11
CA ALA A 253 -8.15 28.03 -18.12
C ALA A 253 -7.71 29.49 -18.36
N THR A 254 -7.91 30.01 -19.58
CA THR A 254 -7.54 31.39 -19.98
C THR A 254 -8.69 32.39 -19.87
N GLU A 255 -9.90 31.95 -19.52
CA GLU A 255 -11.07 32.84 -19.44
C GLU A 255 -11.09 33.64 -18.13
N ASP A 256 -11.56 34.88 -18.19
CA ASP A 256 -11.90 35.65 -16.99
C ASP A 256 -13.19 35.10 -16.38
N LEU A 257 -13.07 34.35 -15.29
CA LEU A 257 -14.19 33.70 -14.64
C LEU A 257 -15.18 34.70 -14.01
N HIS A 258 -14.75 35.91 -13.64
CA HIS A 258 -15.65 36.95 -13.14
C HIS A 258 -16.51 37.50 -14.28
N GLU A 259 -15.88 37.82 -15.41
CA GLU A 259 -16.60 38.27 -16.61
C GLU A 259 -17.59 37.20 -17.08
N MET A 260 -17.15 35.95 -17.18
CA MET A 260 -18.02 34.87 -17.65
C MET A 260 -19.20 34.61 -16.70
N PHE A 261 -19.05 34.80 -15.39
CA PHE A 261 -20.16 34.68 -14.43
C PHE A 261 -21.28 35.67 -14.72
N THR A 262 -20.92 36.92 -15.07
CA THR A 262 -21.88 38.00 -15.25
C THR A 262 -22.80 37.76 -16.44
N ARG A 263 -22.41 36.88 -17.38
CA ARG A 263 -23.29 36.41 -18.45
C ARG A 263 -24.55 35.75 -17.90
N GLY A 264 -24.48 35.08 -16.74
CA GLY A 264 -25.64 34.51 -16.06
C GLY A 264 -26.68 35.54 -15.60
N VAL A 265 -26.36 36.84 -15.58
CA VAL A 265 -27.35 37.89 -15.33
C VAL A 265 -28.28 38.10 -16.51
N THR A 266 -27.75 37.99 -17.74
CA THR A 266 -28.45 38.42 -18.97
C THR A 266 -28.76 37.28 -19.95
N GLN A 267 -28.02 36.17 -19.88
CA GLN A 267 -28.16 35.03 -20.77
C GLN A 267 -28.90 33.88 -20.08
N PRO A 268 -29.70 33.10 -20.82
CA PRO A 268 -30.45 31.98 -20.26
C PRO A 268 -29.56 30.79 -19.91
N THR A 269 -30.00 29.97 -18.96
CA THR A 269 -29.39 28.65 -18.69
C THR A 269 -30.03 27.55 -19.52
N ASN A 270 -29.25 26.55 -19.93
CA ASN A 270 -29.74 25.38 -20.67
C ASN A 270 -29.09 24.08 -20.15
N LEU A 271 -29.71 23.50 -19.11
CA LEU A 271 -29.21 22.29 -18.46
C LEU A 271 -29.17 21.08 -19.42
N PRO A 272 -30.21 20.76 -20.21
CA PRO A 272 -30.17 19.62 -21.14
C PRO A 272 -29.02 19.72 -22.16
N HIS A 273 -28.75 20.92 -22.66
CA HIS A 273 -27.64 21.13 -23.59
C HIS A 273 -26.29 20.88 -22.94
N THR A 274 -26.06 21.43 -21.74
CA THR A 274 -24.81 21.21 -21.00
C THR A 274 -24.61 19.75 -20.64
N LEU A 275 -25.66 19.06 -20.17
CA LEU A 275 -25.61 17.62 -19.86
C LEU A 275 -25.16 16.77 -21.05
N ALA A 276 -25.55 17.15 -22.28
CA ALA A 276 -25.10 16.47 -23.48
C ALA A 276 -23.60 16.67 -23.81
N GLN A 277 -22.93 17.63 -23.17
CA GLN A 277 -21.49 17.88 -23.32
C GLN A 277 -20.64 17.21 -22.23
N LEU A 278 -21.24 16.66 -21.17
CA LEU A 278 -20.48 16.03 -20.10
C LEU A 278 -19.93 14.66 -20.54
N PRO A 279 -18.65 14.35 -20.24
CA PRO A 279 -18.09 13.03 -20.50
C PRO A 279 -18.55 12.03 -19.41
N THR A 280 -19.79 11.54 -19.51
CA THR A 280 -20.37 10.60 -18.54
C THR A 280 -20.54 9.18 -19.11
N ASP A 281 -20.45 8.19 -18.23
CA ASP A 281 -20.70 6.77 -18.50
C ASP A 281 -21.79 6.20 -17.56
N GLU A 282 -22.04 4.88 -17.62
CA GLU A 282 -23.02 4.19 -16.78
C GLU A 282 -22.66 4.15 -15.28
N HIS A 283 -21.41 4.47 -14.92
CA HIS A 283 -20.89 4.52 -13.56
C HIS A 283 -20.94 5.92 -12.95
N THR A 284 -21.36 6.92 -13.73
CA THR A 284 -21.43 8.31 -13.31
C THR A 284 -22.61 8.54 -12.36
N VAL A 285 -22.33 9.11 -11.18
CA VAL A 285 -23.35 9.49 -10.20
C VAL A 285 -23.33 11.00 -10.01
N PHE A 286 -24.48 11.63 -10.26
CA PHE A 286 -24.67 13.05 -10.01
C PHE A 286 -25.08 13.28 -8.55
N ILE A 287 -24.27 13.99 -7.79
CA ILE A 287 -24.58 14.40 -6.42
C ILE A 287 -25.13 15.81 -6.47
N ASP A 288 -26.37 15.99 -6.01
CA ASP A 288 -27.05 17.28 -5.96
C ASP A 288 -26.66 18.01 -4.67
N LEU A 289 -25.91 19.09 -4.79
CA LEU A 289 -25.41 19.89 -3.67
C LEU A 289 -26.45 20.91 -3.18
N GLY A 290 -27.69 20.82 -3.68
CA GLY A 290 -28.82 21.64 -3.25
C GLY A 290 -29.42 21.21 -1.92
N VAL A 291 -30.30 22.08 -1.41
CA VAL A 291 -31.12 21.83 -0.20
C VAL A 291 -32.35 20.96 -0.48
N ASN A 292 -32.59 20.56 -1.74
CA ASN A 292 -33.68 19.68 -2.16
C ASN A 292 -33.21 18.79 -3.33
N SER A 293 -34.14 18.07 -3.98
CA SER A 293 -33.85 17.17 -5.10
C SER A 293 -34.17 17.75 -6.48
N GLY A 294 -34.27 19.08 -6.60
CA GLY A 294 -34.69 19.78 -7.81
C GLY A 294 -33.78 19.53 -9.01
N MET A 295 -32.46 19.65 -8.80
CA MET A 295 -31.46 19.42 -9.85
C MET A 295 -31.41 17.94 -10.21
N SER A 296 -31.42 17.04 -9.23
CA SER A 296 -31.52 15.59 -9.45
C SER A 296 -32.73 15.21 -10.34
N MET A 297 -33.90 15.80 -10.08
CA MET A 297 -35.09 15.57 -10.91
C MET A 297 -34.91 16.06 -12.35
N CYS A 298 -34.29 17.23 -12.55
CA CYS A 298 -34.05 17.79 -13.87
C CYS A 298 -33.03 16.98 -14.68
N ILE A 299 -31.96 16.50 -14.01
CA ILE A 299 -30.97 15.60 -14.59
C ILE A 299 -31.64 14.30 -15.06
N ARG A 300 -32.42 13.62 -14.22
CA ARG A 300 -33.12 12.38 -14.61
C ARG A 300 -34.11 12.58 -15.77
N LYS A 301 -34.75 13.75 -15.87
CA LYS A 301 -35.63 14.07 -17.01
C LYS A 301 -34.88 14.30 -18.32
N SER A 302 -33.64 14.80 -18.23
CA SER A 302 -32.79 15.09 -19.39
C SER A 302 -31.96 13.87 -19.80
N LEU A 303 -31.57 13.05 -18.83
CA LEU A 303 -30.79 11.82 -18.96
C LEU A 303 -31.50 10.70 -18.15
N PRO A 304 -32.48 9.98 -18.75
CA PRO A 304 -33.25 8.95 -18.06
C PRO A 304 -32.46 7.85 -17.32
N PRO A 305 -31.30 7.37 -17.83
CA PRO A 305 -30.51 6.37 -17.12
C PRO A 305 -29.58 6.96 -16.04
N ALA A 306 -29.56 8.28 -15.83
CA ALA A 306 -28.64 8.91 -14.90
C ALA A 306 -28.92 8.50 -13.45
N GLN A 307 -27.85 8.10 -12.76
CA GLN A 307 -27.87 7.88 -11.32
C GLN A 307 -27.68 9.23 -10.62
N THR A 308 -28.57 9.56 -9.68
CA THR A 308 -28.54 10.83 -8.95
C THR A 308 -28.72 10.58 -7.46
N TYR A 309 -28.06 11.35 -6.62
CA TYR A 309 -28.21 11.32 -5.17
C TYR A 309 -28.33 12.75 -4.63
N ALA A 310 -29.33 13.01 -3.78
CA ALA A 310 -29.57 14.33 -3.19
C ALA A 310 -29.42 14.26 -1.67
N PRO A 311 -28.20 14.48 -1.12
CA PRO A 311 -27.89 14.16 0.28
C PRO A 311 -28.80 14.82 1.31
N LEU A 312 -29.20 16.09 1.08
CA LEU A 312 -30.06 16.85 2.01
C LEU A 312 -31.56 16.62 1.78
N ALA A 313 -31.94 15.92 0.73
CA ALA A 313 -33.35 15.60 0.41
C ALA A 313 -33.72 14.14 0.71
N GLU A 314 -32.73 13.30 1.00
CA GLU A 314 -32.88 11.87 1.27
C GLU A 314 -32.81 11.56 2.78
N PRO A 315 -33.19 10.34 3.22
CA PRO A 315 -33.11 9.97 4.63
C PRO A 315 -31.69 10.09 5.19
N ILE A 316 -31.57 10.76 6.35
CA ILE A 316 -30.29 11.13 6.96
C ILE A 316 -29.39 9.92 7.27
N GLU A 317 -29.97 8.74 7.48
CA GLU A 317 -29.26 7.50 7.77
C GLU A 317 -28.25 7.13 6.67
N THR A 318 -28.59 7.41 5.41
CA THR A 318 -27.73 7.11 4.26
C THR A 318 -26.48 8.00 4.26
N LEU A 319 -26.68 9.30 4.52
CA LEU A 319 -25.59 10.26 4.63
C LEU A 319 -24.76 10.03 5.89
N HIS A 320 -25.40 9.70 7.01
CA HIS A 320 -24.74 9.39 8.28
C HIS A 320 -23.76 8.22 8.14
N HIS A 321 -24.18 7.13 7.49
CA HIS A 321 -23.32 5.97 7.26
C HIS A 321 -22.10 6.32 6.39
N LEU A 322 -22.26 7.17 5.37
CA LEU A 322 -21.16 7.63 4.53
C LEU A 322 -20.16 8.48 5.33
N LEU A 323 -20.64 9.44 6.11
CA LEU A 323 -19.81 10.40 6.83
C LEU A 323 -19.02 9.75 7.98
N LEU A 324 -19.55 8.71 8.64
CA LEU A 324 -18.83 8.00 9.71
C LEU A 324 -17.83 6.96 9.22
N LYS A 325 -18.09 6.33 8.07
CA LYS A 325 -17.24 5.25 7.56
C LYS A 325 -15.82 5.74 7.26
N ALA A 326 -15.67 6.92 6.67
CA ALA A 326 -14.37 7.40 6.20
C ALA A 326 -13.35 7.73 7.32
N PRO A 327 -13.67 8.47 8.40
CA PRO A 327 -12.72 8.68 9.50
C PRO A 327 -12.30 7.40 10.22
N THR A 328 -13.24 6.45 10.40
CA THR A 328 -12.93 5.13 10.99
C THR A 328 -12.02 4.30 10.08
N GLU A 329 -12.27 4.31 8.77
CA GLU A 329 -11.42 3.62 7.80
C GLU A 329 -10.03 4.24 7.72
N GLN A 330 -9.89 5.57 7.70
CA GLN A 330 -8.58 6.25 7.72
C GLN A 330 -7.77 5.94 8.98
N ALA A 331 -8.42 5.96 10.16
CA ALA A 331 -7.76 5.58 11.41
C ALA A 331 -7.30 4.11 11.37
N ALA A 332 -8.10 3.23 10.76
CA ALA A 332 -7.73 1.83 10.60
C ALA A 332 -6.56 1.63 9.62
N VAL A 333 -6.54 2.36 8.49
CA VAL A 333 -5.39 2.37 7.55
C VAL A 333 -4.11 2.77 8.29
N ALA A 334 -4.14 3.87 9.04
CA ALA A 334 -2.97 4.36 9.77
C ALA A 334 -2.45 3.32 10.78
N ALA A 335 -3.35 2.76 11.60
CA ALA A 335 -2.98 1.78 12.62
C ALA A 335 -2.42 0.48 12.02
N LEU A 336 -3.05 -0.05 10.97
CA LEU A 336 -2.57 -1.26 10.30
C LEU A 336 -1.27 -1.02 9.52
N ARG A 337 -1.07 0.17 8.95
CA ARG A 337 0.17 0.53 8.26
C ARG A 337 1.35 0.65 9.24
N GLU A 338 1.14 1.24 10.42
CA GLU A 338 2.15 1.23 11.49
C GLU A 338 2.52 -0.19 11.93
N LEU A 339 1.52 -1.07 12.11
CA LEU A 339 1.76 -2.49 12.40
C LEU A 339 2.57 -3.17 11.29
N ALA A 340 2.22 -2.91 10.02
CA ALA A 340 2.94 -3.44 8.87
C ALA A 340 4.39 -2.92 8.81
N ASN A 341 4.64 -1.64 9.10
CA ASN A 341 5.98 -1.06 9.16
C ASN A 341 6.84 -1.70 10.27
N GLY A 342 6.21 -2.10 11.38
CA GLY A 342 6.87 -2.86 12.44
C GLY A 342 7.91 -2.04 13.19
N PRO A 343 9.18 -2.48 13.30
CA PRO A 343 10.20 -1.70 14.01
C PRO A 343 10.76 -0.51 13.23
N VAL A 344 10.34 -0.31 11.98
CA VAL A 344 10.81 0.79 11.15
C VAL A 344 9.79 1.91 11.22
N ASP A 345 10.20 3.07 11.72
CA ASP A 345 9.29 4.22 11.79
C ASP A 345 8.90 4.75 10.39
N ALA A 346 7.79 5.48 10.34
CA ALA A 346 7.27 6.06 9.11
C ALA A 346 8.26 7.04 8.43
N GLN A 347 9.11 7.72 9.21
CA GLN A 347 10.10 8.66 8.69
C GLN A 347 11.22 7.93 7.93
N ALA A 348 11.71 6.82 8.45
CA ALA A 348 12.68 5.93 7.81
C ALA A 348 12.12 5.35 6.50
N HIS A 349 10.86 4.87 6.52
CA HIS A 349 10.19 4.42 5.30
C HIS A 349 10.03 5.55 4.28
N ALA A 350 9.65 6.76 4.70
CA ALA A 350 9.52 7.92 3.82
C ALA A 350 10.88 8.39 3.24
N GLN A 351 11.95 8.29 4.03
CA GLN A 351 13.30 8.57 3.54
C GLN A 351 13.72 7.57 2.46
N MET A 352 13.51 6.27 2.68
CA MET A 352 13.82 5.26 1.68
C MET A 352 12.93 5.38 0.45
N ALA A 353 11.63 5.65 0.60
CA ALA A 353 10.73 5.88 -0.53
C ALA A 353 11.24 7.01 -1.44
N ARG A 354 11.74 8.12 -0.86
CA ARG A 354 12.36 9.22 -1.62
C ARG A 354 13.60 8.77 -2.37
N ILE A 355 14.51 8.02 -1.74
CA ILE A 355 15.71 7.50 -2.41
C ILE A 355 15.32 6.58 -3.56
N PHE A 356 14.44 5.59 -3.34
CA PHE A 356 14.02 4.62 -4.34
C PHE A 356 13.12 5.20 -5.45
N SER A 357 12.63 6.44 -5.29
CA SER A 357 11.95 7.18 -6.36
C SER A 357 12.90 7.66 -7.46
N ASP A 358 14.21 7.72 -7.20
CA ASP A 358 15.22 8.06 -8.19
C ASP A 358 15.20 7.08 -9.38
N ARG A 359 14.98 7.62 -10.58
CA ARG A 359 14.93 6.86 -11.83
C ARG A 359 16.20 6.06 -12.12
N GLN A 360 17.35 6.46 -11.58
CA GLN A 360 18.59 5.70 -11.75
C GLN A 360 18.57 4.35 -11.01
N LEU A 361 17.75 4.19 -9.97
CA LEU A 361 17.56 2.92 -9.27
C LEU A 361 16.54 2.00 -9.97
N HIS A 362 15.90 2.48 -11.04
CA HIS A 362 14.87 1.71 -11.71
C HIS A 362 15.49 0.69 -12.68
N PRO A 363 15.08 -0.59 -12.63
CA PRO A 363 15.50 -1.61 -13.59
C PRO A 363 14.99 -1.24 -14.98
N ARG A 364 15.80 -1.52 -16.01
CA ARG A 364 15.41 -1.29 -17.40
C ARG A 364 14.89 -2.59 -18.03
N ALA A 365 13.85 -2.48 -18.85
CA ALA A 365 13.33 -3.59 -19.62
C ALA A 365 14.23 -3.90 -20.83
N ASN A 366 14.07 -5.10 -21.40
CA ASN A 366 14.66 -5.53 -22.68
C ASN A 366 16.20 -5.48 -22.75
N GLN A 367 16.88 -5.74 -21.64
CA GLN A 367 18.34 -5.85 -21.61
C GLN A 367 18.82 -7.27 -21.92
N SER A 368 20.05 -7.39 -22.42
CA SER A 368 20.73 -8.68 -22.46
C SER A 368 20.95 -9.21 -21.03
N PHE A 369 21.08 -10.52 -20.88
CA PHE A 369 21.31 -11.15 -19.56
C PHE A 369 22.53 -10.56 -18.84
N HIS A 370 23.64 -10.37 -19.57
CA HIS A 370 24.88 -9.82 -19.02
C HIS A 370 24.77 -8.32 -18.69
N ASP A 371 24.10 -7.53 -19.52
CA ASP A 371 23.91 -6.09 -19.27
C ASP A 371 22.99 -5.84 -18.06
N GLY A 372 21.99 -6.70 -17.88
CA GLY A 372 21.12 -6.68 -16.70
C GLY A 372 21.90 -6.81 -15.40
N HIS A 373 22.79 -7.79 -15.31
CA HIS A 373 23.64 -7.98 -14.13
C HIS A 373 24.58 -6.79 -13.89
N ARG A 374 25.22 -6.25 -14.94
CA ARG A 374 26.07 -5.05 -14.81
C ARG A 374 25.25 -3.86 -14.31
N GLN A 375 24.04 -3.68 -14.82
CA GLN A 375 23.14 -2.63 -14.37
C GLN A 375 22.75 -2.79 -12.89
N THR A 376 22.55 -4.01 -12.40
CA THR A 376 22.30 -4.25 -10.97
C THR A 376 23.41 -3.69 -10.09
N TYR A 377 24.67 -3.88 -10.48
CA TYR A 377 25.81 -3.30 -9.75
C TYR A 377 25.89 -1.77 -9.85
N GLN A 378 25.61 -1.20 -11.02
CA GLN A 378 25.56 0.26 -11.17
C GLN A 378 24.50 0.88 -10.24
N ARG A 379 23.32 0.25 -10.15
CA ARG A 379 22.25 0.65 -9.25
C ARG A 379 22.62 0.46 -7.79
N LEU A 380 23.30 -0.64 -7.45
CA LEU A 380 23.78 -0.88 -6.10
C LEU A 380 24.78 0.19 -5.66
N GLN A 381 25.78 0.52 -6.47
CA GLN A 381 26.74 1.59 -6.16
C GLN A 381 26.05 2.96 -6.04
N HIS A 382 25.09 3.23 -6.94
CA HIS A 382 24.29 4.47 -6.88
C HIS A 382 23.48 4.55 -5.59
N LEU A 383 22.86 3.44 -5.17
CA LEU A 383 22.13 3.35 -3.90
C LEU A 383 23.07 3.60 -2.72
N MET A 384 24.23 2.92 -2.66
CA MET A 384 25.18 3.05 -1.53
C MET A 384 25.59 4.51 -1.30
N ARG A 385 25.85 5.28 -2.37
CA ARG A 385 26.21 6.71 -2.27
C ARG A 385 25.09 7.61 -1.72
N GLN A 386 23.83 7.18 -1.82
CA GLN A 386 22.68 7.91 -1.32
C GLN A 386 22.25 7.48 0.09
N LEU A 387 22.73 6.31 0.55
CA LEU A 387 22.39 5.83 1.88
C LEU A 387 22.92 6.79 2.94
N PRO A 388 22.12 7.13 3.96
CA PRO A 388 22.56 8.00 5.04
C PRO A 388 23.69 7.33 5.84
N GLU A 389 24.61 8.13 6.38
CA GLU A 389 25.70 7.63 7.25
C GLU A 389 25.19 6.83 8.46
N GLY A 390 23.93 7.01 8.87
CA GLY A 390 23.29 6.22 9.91
C GLY A 390 23.22 4.72 9.61
N ILE A 391 23.25 4.29 8.34
CA ILE A 391 23.26 2.85 7.99
C ILE A 391 24.65 2.23 8.18
N HIS A 392 25.71 3.02 7.96
CA HIS A 392 27.09 2.57 8.01
C HIS A 392 27.44 2.06 9.42
N ALA A 393 28.19 0.96 9.49
CA ALA A 393 28.46 0.24 10.73
C ALA A 393 27.21 -0.08 11.59
N PHE A 394 26.02 -0.15 10.97
CA PHE A 394 24.73 -0.41 11.60
C PHE A 394 24.36 0.55 12.76
N LYS A 395 24.76 1.83 12.68
CA LYS A 395 24.44 2.84 13.70
C LYS A 395 22.93 3.08 13.91
N GLN A 396 22.13 2.93 12.84
CA GLN A 396 20.67 3.02 12.83
C GLN A 396 20.10 1.79 12.13
N PRO A 397 20.02 0.65 12.83
CA PRO A 397 19.67 -0.65 12.23
C PRO A 397 18.26 -0.66 11.58
N GLN A 398 17.33 0.17 12.06
CA GLN A 398 16.00 0.35 11.45
C GLN A 398 16.06 0.85 10.00
N LEU A 399 17.04 1.69 9.65
CA LEU A 399 17.21 2.16 8.27
C LEU A 399 17.66 1.03 7.34
N LEU A 400 18.43 0.06 7.84
CA LEU A 400 18.80 -1.14 7.06
C LEU A 400 17.58 -2.01 6.75
N MET A 401 16.64 -2.14 7.70
CA MET A 401 15.37 -2.84 7.46
C MET A 401 14.49 -2.08 6.44
N ALA A 402 14.49 -0.75 6.48
CA ALA A 402 13.83 0.08 5.48
C ALA A 402 14.43 -0.15 4.08
N VAL A 403 15.78 -0.19 3.96
CA VAL A 403 16.47 -0.52 2.70
C VAL A 403 16.07 -1.91 2.21
N ALA A 404 16.03 -2.91 3.09
CA ALA A 404 15.66 -4.28 2.74
C ALA A 404 14.24 -4.35 2.16
N SER A 405 13.26 -3.70 2.82
CA SER A 405 11.87 -3.67 2.35
C SER A 405 11.74 -2.98 0.98
N HIS A 406 12.28 -1.76 0.86
CA HIS A 406 12.16 -0.97 -0.37
C HIS A 406 12.94 -1.57 -1.53
N ALA A 407 14.15 -2.10 -1.31
CA ALA A 407 14.91 -2.77 -2.36
C ALA A 407 14.18 -4.02 -2.87
N ALA A 408 13.58 -4.82 -1.98
CA ALA A 408 12.84 -6.03 -2.37
C ALA A 408 11.61 -5.71 -3.22
N ILE A 409 10.83 -4.69 -2.83
CA ILE A 409 9.66 -4.24 -3.60
C ILE A 409 10.10 -3.67 -4.95
N ASN A 410 11.17 -2.88 -4.96
CA ASN A 410 11.66 -2.21 -6.16
C ASN A 410 12.15 -3.23 -7.19
N ASP A 411 13.15 -4.04 -6.83
CA ASP A 411 13.79 -4.97 -7.75
C ASP A 411 14.58 -6.06 -7.00
N PRO A 412 14.18 -7.34 -7.12
CA PRO A 412 14.86 -8.45 -6.44
C PRO A 412 16.36 -8.55 -6.63
N SER A 413 16.89 -8.18 -7.80
CA SER A 413 18.34 -8.22 -8.04
C SER A 413 19.09 -7.19 -7.20
N LEU A 414 18.54 -5.98 -7.07
CA LEU A 414 19.09 -4.93 -6.24
C LEU A 414 19.01 -5.32 -4.76
N PHE A 415 17.89 -5.92 -4.34
CA PHE A 415 17.74 -6.47 -2.98
C PHE A 415 18.82 -7.49 -2.64
N MET A 416 19.05 -8.48 -3.51
CA MET A 416 20.09 -9.48 -3.28
C MET A 416 21.50 -8.85 -3.22
N GLY A 417 21.78 -7.88 -4.10
CA GLY A 417 23.00 -7.10 -4.05
C GLY A 417 23.18 -6.37 -2.72
N CYS A 418 22.11 -5.76 -2.19
CA CYS A 418 22.11 -5.15 -0.85
C CYS A 418 22.35 -6.17 0.25
N VAL A 419 21.72 -7.35 0.21
CA VAL A 419 21.94 -8.41 1.20
C VAL A 419 23.39 -8.90 1.18
N ILE A 420 24.01 -9.01 0.01
CA ILE A 420 25.44 -9.39 -0.09
C ILE A 420 26.35 -8.27 0.41
N GLN A 421 26.13 -7.03 -0.04
CA GLN A 421 26.95 -5.88 0.32
C GLN A 421 26.84 -5.54 1.81
N GLN A 422 25.63 -5.25 2.27
CA GLN A 422 25.34 -4.77 3.63
C GLN A 422 25.22 -5.93 4.61
N GLY A 423 24.49 -6.98 4.22
CA GLY A 423 24.22 -8.12 5.08
C GLY A 423 25.47 -8.96 5.35
N LEU A 424 26.08 -9.45 4.27
CA LEU A 424 27.17 -10.42 4.35
C LEU A 424 28.55 -9.74 4.46
N CYS A 425 28.94 -8.92 3.49
CA CYS A 425 30.31 -8.39 3.42
C CYS A 425 30.58 -7.35 4.51
N ILE A 426 29.80 -6.26 4.56
CA ILE A 426 29.94 -5.22 5.59
C ILE A 426 29.68 -5.81 6.98
N GLY A 427 28.66 -6.68 7.14
CA GLY A 427 28.38 -7.36 8.40
C GLY A 427 29.55 -8.19 8.92
N THR A 428 30.17 -9.01 8.07
CA THR A 428 31.35 -9.79 8.45
C THR A 428 32.57 -8.93 8.77
N LEU A 429 32.85 -7.90 7.96
CA LEU A 429 33.96 -7.00 8.23
C LEU A 429 33.75 -6.24 9.54
N LEU A 430 32.55 -5.70 9.78
CA LEU A 430 32.25 -4.99 11.02
C LEU A 430 32.42 -5.87 12.27
N ALA A 431 32.07 -7.16 12.18
CA ALA A 431 32.22 -8.09 13.28
C ALA A 431 33.69 -8.41 13.61
N PHE A 432 34.57 -8.41 12.60
CA PHE A 432 35.93 -8.94 12.72
C PHE A 432 37.06 -7.95 12.39
N GLU A 433 36.75 -6.68 12.11
CA GLU A 433 37.75 -5.66 11.75
C GLU A 433 38.56 -5.13 12.94
N GLN A 434 38.22 -5.52 14.17
CA GLN A 434 38.94 -5.08 15.36
C GLN A 434 40.42 -5.46 15.25
N ASP A 435 41.30 -4.47 15.31
CA ASP A 435 42.75 -4.60 15.11
C ASP A 435 43.18 -5.03 13.68
N HIS A 436 42.29 -4.89 12.67
CA HIS A 436 42.54 -5.16 11.25
C HIS A 436 42.31 -3.90 10.38
N PRO A 437 43.29 -2.98 10.24
CA PRO A 437 43.13 -1.72 9.50
C PRO A 437 42.72 -1.88 8.03
N HIS A 438 43.19 -2.94 7.37
CA HIS A 438 42.81 -3.24 5.98
C HIS A 438 41.34 -3.65 5.88
N ALA A 439 40.82 -4.46 6.81
CA ALA A 439 39.41 -4.84 6.84
C ALA A 439 38.50 -3.61 7.01
N ALA A 440 38.87 -2.70 7.91
CA ALA A 440 38.16 -1.43 8.13
C ALA A 440 38.22 -0.48 6.92
N THR A 441 39.25 -0.61 6.07
CA THR A 441 39.33 0.16 4.82
C THR A 441 38.37 -0.41 3.78
N TRP A 442 38.39 -1.74 3.57
CA TRP A 442 37.44 -2.39 2.67
C TRP A 442 35.99 -2.19 3.09
N ARG A 443 35.67 -2.22 4.39
CA ARG A 443 34.31 -1.91 4.87
C ARG A 443 33.88 -0.51 4.44
N ARG A 444 34.73 0.50 4.63
CA ARG A 444 34.42 1.89 4.26
C ARG A 444 34.24 2.06 2.75
N GLU A 445 35.07 1.39 1.94
CA GLU A 445 34.90 1.41 0.47
C GLU A 445 33.59 0.73 0.03
N LEU A 446 33.19 -0.35 0.70
CA LEU A 446 31.90 -1.02 0.46
C LEU A 446 30.73 -0.12 0.86
N GLU A 447 30.80 0.55 2.01
CA GLU A 447 29.79 1.51 2.49
C GLU A 447 29.65 2.70 1.53
N ALA A 448 30.77 3.21 1.00
CA ALA A 448 30.79 4.31 0.03
C ALA A 448 30.33 3.88 -1.39
N GLY A 449 30.19 2.58 -1.66
CA GLY A 449 29.87 2.06 -3.00
C GLY A 449 31.02 2.20 -4.01
N GLU A 450 32.26 2.39 -3.54
CA GLU A 450 33.47 2.45 -4.38
C GLU A 450 33.87 1.06 -4.88
N THR A 451 33.63 0.04 -4.06
CA THR A 451 33.85 -1.37 -4.37
C THR A 451 32.61 -2.22 -4.11
N LEU A 452 32.57 -3.40 -4.71
CA LEU A 452 31.47 -4.34 -4.66
C LEU A 452 31.88 -5.59 -3.87
N GLY A 453 31.01 -6.05 -2.99
CA GLY A 453 31.23 -7.22 -2.16
C GLY A 453 30.99 -8.53 -2.90
N VAL A 454 31.86 -9.50 -2.68
CA VAL A 454 31.67 -10.91 -3.03
C VAL A 454 31.72 -11.73 -1.75
N TYR A 455 30.72 -12.56 -1.51
CA TYR A 455 30.72 -13.47 -0.36
C TYR A 455 30.88 -14.91 -0.82
N ALA A 456 32.04 -15.51 -0.58
CA ALA A 456 32.44 -16.81 -1.13
C ALA A 456 32.63 -17.85 -0.02
N LEU A 457 31.52 -18.44 0.39
CA LEU A 457 31.47 -19.56 1.34
C LEU A 457 31.29 -20.89 0.61
N THR A 458 30.22 -20.97 -0.18
CA THR A 458 29.76 -22.19 -0.87
C THR A 458 30.75 -22.69 -1.91
N GLU A 459 30.95 -24.00 -1.95
CA GLU A 459 31.71 -24.74 -2.96
C GLU A 459 30.81 -25.71 -3.72
N ILE A 460 31.11 -25.96 -5.00
CA ILE A 460 30.22 -26.76 -5.88
C ILE A 460 30.24 -28.27 -5.64
N GLY A 461 31.30 -28.78 -5.00
CA GLY A 461 31.56 -30.21 -4.91
C GLY A 461 30.92 -30.91 -3.72
N HIS A 462 30.55 -30.17 -2.68
CA HIS A 462 30.06 -30.73 -1.42
C HIS A 462 28.83 -29.96 -0.92
N SER A 463 27.76 -30.70 -0.65
CA SER A 463 26.61 -30.19 0.10
C SER A 463 27.07 -29.75 1.49
N ASN A 464 26.52 -28.63 1.99
CA ASN A 464 26.91 -28.05 3.29
C ASN A 464 28.43 -27.78 3.44
N SER A 465 29.12 -27.42 2.36
CA SER A 465 30.56 -27.10 2.33
C SER A 465 31.03 -26.05 3.35
N HIS A 466 30.11 -25.24 3.90
CA HIS A 466 30.40 -24.35 5.02
C HIS A 466 30.88 -25.07 6.28
N MET A 467 30.52 -26.35 6.48
CA MET A 467 31.02 -27.17 7.60
C MET A 467 32.51 -27.52 7.50
N GLY A 468 33.08 -27.47 6.29
CA GLY A 468 34.46 -27.85 6.03
C GLY A 468 34.85 -27.46 4.61
N ALA A 469 35.21 -26.20 4.43
CA ALA A 469 35.65 -25.67 3.14
C ALA A 469 36.89 -26.43 2.63
N CYS A 470 36.91 -26.78 1.35
CA CYS A 470 38.07 -27.43 0.73
C CYS A 470 39.08 -26.43 0.19
N VAL A 471 38.72 -25.16 -0.03
CA VAL A 471 39.72 -24.12 -0.32
C VAL A 471 40.66 -23.98 0.88
N GLU A 472 41.96 -24.02 0.63
CA GLU A 472 43.00 -24.05 1.66
C GLU A 472 43.65 -22.68 1.80
N ALA A 473 43.90 -22.25 3.03
CA ALA A 473 44.72 -21.09 3.37
C ALA A 473 45.91 -21.55 4.23
N THR A 474 47.02 -21.89 3.58
CA THR A 474 48.21 -22.41 4.24
C THR A 474 49.07 -21.28 4.78
N PHE A 475 49.37 -21.30 6.09
CA PHE A 475 50.25 -20.33 6.72
C PHE A 475 51.72 -20.60 6.37
N ASP A 476 52.38 -19.61 5.79
CA ASP A 476 53.81 -19.58 5.50
C ASP A 476 54.54 -18.86 6.64
N ALA A 477 55.34 -19.63 7.39
CA ALA A 477 56.06 -19.16 8.56
C ALA A 477 57.17 -18.15 8.23
N ASP A 478 57.84 -18.29 7.08
CA ASP A 478 59.01 -17.47 6.74
C ASP A 478 58.61 -16.05 6.38
N THR A 479 57.48 -15.91 5.68
CA THR A 479 56.94 -14.62 5.24
C THR A 479 55.82 -14.10 6.15
N ARG A 480 55.33 -14.93 7.09
CA ARG A 480 54.11 -14.71 7.89
C ARG A 480 52.92 -14.32 7.01
N THR A 481 52.76 -15.00 5.89
CA THR A 481 51.64 -14.80 4.95
C THR A 481 50.76 -16.05 4.89
N PHE A 482 49.61 -15.95 4.24
CA PHE A 482 48.82 -17.11 3.85
C PHE A 482 48.92 -17.33 2.34
N VAL A 483 48.87 -18.58 1.91
CA VAL A 483 48.76 -18.96 0.50
C VAL A 483 47.40 -19.63 0.31
N LEU A 484 46.52 -18.97 -0.44
CA LEU A 484 45.18 -19.41 -0.74
C LEU A 484 45.17 -20.25 -2.01
N ASN A 485 44.61 -21.47 -1.95
CA ASN A 485 44.61 -22.40 -3.06
C ASN A 485 43.30 -23.19 -3.18
N THR A 486 42.84 -23.41 -4.41
CA THR A 486 41.71 -24.29 -4.73
C THR A 486 42.26 -25.65 -5.17
N PRO A 487 42.20 -26.70 -4.33
CA PRO A 487 42.93 -27.95 -4.58
C PRO A 487 42.38 -28.77 -5.75
N ASN A 488 41.08 -28.61 -6.07
CA ASN A 488 40.42 -29.32 -7.16
C ASN A 488 39.13 -28.60 -7.58
N LYS A 489 38.52 -29.06 -8.68
CA LYS A 489 37.28 -28.44 -9.21
C LYS A 489 36.09 -28.53 -8.24
N ALA A 490 36.06 -29.51 -7.35
CA ALA A 490 35.00 -29.64 -6.35
C ALA A 490 35.05 -28.48 -5.33
N ALA A 491 36.23 -27.91 -5.09
CA ALA A 491 36.46 -26.76 -4.20
C ALA A 491 36.24 -25.39 -4.87
N LEU A 492 35.76 -25.33 -6.12
CA LEU A 492 35.45 -24.06 -6.78
C LEU A 492 34.35 -23.33 -5.99
N LYS A 493 34.61 -22.06 -5.64
CA LYS A 493 33.62 -21.21 -4.96
C LYS A 493 32.50 -20.86 -5.91
N PHE A 494 31.26 -20.89 -5.42
CA PHE A 494 30.07 -20.42 -6.14
C PHE A 494 29.54 -19.14 -5.49
N ALA A 495 29.71 -17.99 -6.18
CA ALA A 495 29.43 -16.66 -5.63
C ALA A 495 29.10 -15.66 -6.74
N ASN A 496 28.80 -14.40 -6.39
CA ASN A 496 28.43 -13.32 -7.32
C ASN A 496 29.66 -12.76 -8.09
N VAL A 497 30.30 -13.60 -8.91
CA VAL A 497 31.58 -13.34 -9.59
C VAL A 497 31.48 -13.24 -11.11
N GLY A 498 30.31 -13.49 -11.69
CA GLY A 498 30.14 -13.60 -13.14
C GLY A 498 30.48 -12.33 -13.93
N ILE A 499 30.16 -11.16 -13.38
CA ILE A 499 30.67 -9.87 -13.89
C ILE A 499 32.03 -9.64 -13.22
N ASN A 500 33.09 -10.01 -13.93
CA ASN A 500 34.45 -10.13 -13.40
C ASN A 500 35.39 -8.97 -13.75
N ASN A 501 34.87 -7.90 -14.35
CA ASN A 501 35.61 -6.69 -14.73
C ASN A 501 35.09 -5.44 -13.99
N LEU A 502 34.79 -5.61 -12.70
CA LEU A 502 34.38 -4.55 -11.79
C LEU A 502 35.27 -4.62 -10.55
N ASN A 503 35.47 -3.49 -9.87
CA ASN A 503 36.15 -3.48 -8.58
C ASN A 503 35.34 -4.30 -7.58
N LYS A 504 35.84 -5.49 -7.25
CA LYS A 504 35.22 -6.42 -6.32
C LYS A 504 36.20 -6.82 -5.24
N VAL A 505 35.76 -6.76 -3.99
CA VAL A 505 36.46 -7.31 -2.82
C VAL A 505 35.69 -8.52 -2.30
N GLY A 506 36.40 -9.59 -1.99
CA GLY A 506 35.85 -10.86 -1.55
C GLY A 506 36.03 -11.08 -0.06
N VAL A 507 34.99 -11.56 0.61
CA VAL A 507 35.06 -12.29 1.88
C VAL A 507 35.04 -13.78 1.52
N VAL A 508 36.19 -14.43 1.57
CA VAL A 508 36.39 -15.82 1.13
C VAL A 508 36.64 -16.72 2.33
N PHE A 509 35.85 -17.79 2.45
CA PHE A 509 36.04 -18.77 3.52
C PHE A 509 36.95 -19.91 3.08
N ALA A 510 37.96 -20.20 3.89
CA ALA A 510 38.97 -21.22 3.61
C ALA A 510 39.38 -21.98 4.87
N GLN A 511 39.80 -23.22 4.69
CA GLN A 511 40.39 -24.07 5.71
C GLN A 511 41.80 -23.58 6.02
N VAL A 512 42.01 -23.04 7.23
CA VAL A 512 43.34 -22.61 7.67
C VAL A 512 44.20 -23.83 7.95
N ILE A 513 45.43 -23.81 7.44
CA ILE A 513 46.42 -24.87 7.66
C ILE A 513 47.68 -24.26 8.27
N VAL A 514 48.07 -24.72 9.46
CA VAL A 514 49.28 -24.28 10.17
C VAL A 514 50.12 -25.51 10.48
N GLN A 515 51.40 -25.51 10.07
CA GLN A 515 52.30 -26.67 10.26
C GLN A 515 51.70 -28.01 9.76
N GLY A 516 50.94 -27.96 8.66
CA GLY A 516 50.27 -29.12 8.07
C GLY A 516 49.01 -29.59 8.80
N GLN A 517 48.58 -28.90 9.87
CA GLN A 517 47.36 -29.23 10.60
C GLN A 517 46.18 -28.37 10.16
N HIS A 518 45.00 -28.98 10.02
CA HIS A 518 43.76 -28.28 9.71
C HIS A 518 43.23 -27.57 10.96
N CYS A 519 43.22 -26.24 10.92
CA CYS A 519 42.81 -25.38 12.02
C CYS A 519 41.39 -24.83 11.81
N GLY A 520 40.46 -25.55 11.18
CA GLY A 520 39.10 -25.08 10.89
C GLY A 520 38.97 -23.99 9.82
N VAL A 521 37.72 -23.58 9.55
CA VAL A 521 37.35 -22.64 8.47
C VAL A 521 37.33 -21.20 9.00
N PHE A 522 37.95 -20.27 8.26
CA PHE A 522 37.98 -18.84 8.57
C PHE A 522 37.69 -17.99 7.33
N ALA A 523 37.28 -16.73 7.56
CA ALA A 523 37.10 -15.74 6.52
C ALA A 523 38.41 -14.99 6.22
N PHE A 524 38.61 -14.66 4.95
CA PHE A 524 39.70 -13.84 4.43
C PHE A 524 39.14 -12.71 3.58
N VAL A 525 39.71 -11.50 3.71
CA VAL A 525 39.36 -10.36 2.86
C VAL A 525 40.45 -10.09 1.82
N LEU A 526 40.09 -10.05 0.54
CA LEU A 526 41.04 -9.84 -0.56
C LEU A 526 40.37 -9.21 -1.80
N PRO A 527 41.11 -8.45 -2.62
CA PRO A 527 40.61 -7.98 -3.91
C PRO A 527 40.45 -9.16 -4.87
N MET A 528 39.28 -9.26 -5.51
CA MET A 528 38.91 -10.35 -6.43
C MET A 528 39.10 -9.96 -7.90
N SER A 529 38.63 -8.77 -8.27
CA SER A 529 38.74 -8.23 -9.63
C SER A 529 38.75 -6.70 -9.64
N ASP A 530 39.18 -6.12 -10.76
CA ASP A 530 39.08 -4.70 -11.07
C ASP A 530 38.55 -4.50 -12.50
N ALA A 531 38.62 -3.28 -13.03
CA ALA A 531 38.15 -2.95 -14.38
C ALA A 531 38.85 -3.76 -15.51
N GLN A 532 40.04 -4.32 -15.28
CA GLN A 532 40.78 -5.13 -16.24
C GLN A 532 40.48 -6.64 -16.12
N GLY A 533 39.79 -7.07 -15.05
CA GLY A 533 39.44 -8.47 -14.85
C GLY A 533 39.84 -9.01 -13.47
N PRO A 534 39.87 -10.35 -13.31
CA PRO A 534 40.35 -11.02 -12.11
C PRO A 534 41.79 -10.65 -11.73
N ARG A 535 42.08 -10.59 -10.43
CA ARG A 535 43.44 -10.33 -9.92
C ARG A 535 44.38 -11.53 -10.16
N PRO A 536 45.71 -11.33 -10.19
CA PRO A 536 46.66 -12.41 -10.43
C PRO A 536 46.44 -13.63 -9.51
N GLY A 537 46.43 -14.83 -10.10
CA GLY A 537 46.16 -16.09 -9.40
C GLY A 537 44.67 -16.36 -9.11
N ILE A 538 43.76 -15.43 -9.43
CA ILE A 538 42.31 -15.62 -9.29
C ILE A 538 41.70 -15.89 -10.67
N SER A 539 40.89 -16.93 -10.80
CA SER A 539 40.07 -17.18 -11.99
C SER A 539 38.60 -17.04 -11.65
N MET A 540 37.81 -16.40 -12.52
CA MET A 540 36.37 -16.19 -12.34
C MET A 540 35.64 -16.54 -13.65
N SER A 541 34.59 -17.36 -13.57
CA SER A 541 33.79 -17.73 -14.75
C SER A 541 32.87 -16.59 -15.20
N SER A 542 32.27 -16.74 -16.39
CA SER A 542 31.06 -16.00 -16.76
C SER A 542 29.89 -16.34 -15.83
N PRO A 543 28.83 -15.52 -15.80
CA PRO A 543 27.63 -15.84 -15.05
C PRO A 543 27.03 -17.19 -15.47
N THR A 544 26.60 -17.99 -14.50
CA THR A 544 25.82 -19.20 -14.71
C THR A 544 24.40 -18.81 -15.10
N GLU A 545 23.84 -19.45 -16.13
CA GLU A 545 22.48 -19.16 -16.61
C GLU A 545 21.42 -19.68 -15.62
N ILE A 546 21.00 -18.85 -14.68
CA ILE A 546 19.90 -19.14 -13.76
C ILE A 546 18.80 -18.11 -14.00
N ARG A 547 17.88 -18.39 -14.93
CA ARG A 547 16.89 -17.39 -15.41
C ARG A 547 15.98 -16.81 -14.33
N ALA A 548 15.68 -17.56 -13.27
CA ALA A 548 14.88 -17.07 -12.14
C ALA A 548 15.67 -16.17 -11.19
N VAL A 549 16.98 -16.06 -11.36
CA VAL A 549 17.92 -15.39 -10.44
C VAL A 549 18.63 -14.26 -11.17
N PRO A 550 18.24 -13.00 -10.92
CA PRO A 550 18.80 -11.87 -11.65
C PRO A 550 20.15 -11.37 -11.10
N LEU A 551 21.02 -12.26 -10.60
CA LEU A 551 22.37 -11.93 -10.12
C LEU A 551 23.43 -12.84 -10.74
N ASP A 552 24.64 -12.31 -10.93
CA ASP A 552 25.75 -12.91 -11.68
C ASP A 552 26.50 -14.01 -10.92
N TYR A 553 25.79 -15.02 -10.43
CA TYR A 553 26.48 -16.16 -9.83
C TYR A 553 27.42 -16.85 -10.83
N GLY A 554 28.61 -17.23 -10.37
CA GLY A 554 29.64 -17.88 -11.17
C GLY A 554 30.63 -18.61 -10.28
N LEU A 555 31.67 -19.16 -10.90
CA LEU A 555 32.70 -19.95 -10.23
C LEU A 555 33.97 -19.14 -10.03
N ALA A 556 34.61 -19.29 -8.88
CA ALA A 556 35.92 -18.70 -8.60
C ALA A 556 36.93 -19.75 -8.08
N SER A 557 38.19 -19.59 -8.47
CA SER A 557 39.32 -20.39 -7.99
C SER A 557 40.52 -19.52 -7.63
N PHE A 558 41.37 -20.06 -6.78
CA PHE A 558 42.61 -19.44 -6.32
C PHE A 558 43.78 -20.37 -6.63
N ASP A 559 44.79 -19.87 -7.33
CA ASP A 559 46.03 -20.56 -7.65
C ASP A 559 47.16 -19.89 -6.87
N HIS A 560 47.47 -20.47 -5.70
CA HIS A 560 48.55 -20.03 -4.81
C HIS A 560 48.59 -18.50 -4.55
N VAL A 561 47.42 -17.90 -4.29
CA VAL A 561 47.28 -16.46 -4.06
C VAL A 561 47.86 -16.11 -2.69
N ARG A 562 48.92 -15.30 -2.66
CA ARG A 562 49.57 -14.88 -1.41
C ARG A 562 48.85 -13.70 -0.76
N LEU A 563 48.49 -13.87 0.50
CA LEU A 563 47.73 -12.90 1.30
C LEU A 563 48.53 -12.45 2.52
N PRO A 564 48.55 -11.15 2.85
CA PRO A 564 49.16 -10.68 4.09
C PRO A 564 48.45 -11.29 5.30
N PHE A 565 49.15 -11.36 6.45
CA PHE A 565 48.57 -11.90 7.69
C PHE A 565 47.27 -11.19 8.09
N ASP A 566 47.15 -9.89 7.83
CA ASP A 566 46.00 -9.06 8.20
C ASP A 566 44.76 -9.27 7.32
N ALA A 567 44.89 -9.98 6.19
CA ALA A 567 43.76 -10.42 5.38
C ALA A 567 42.94 -11.51 6.06
N TRP A 568 43.53 -12.23 7.03
CA TRP A 568 42.84 -13.25 7.82
C TRP A 568 41.96 -12.60 8.88
N LEU A 569 40.63 -12.72 8.72
CA LEU A 569 39.65 -12.30 9.72
C LEU A 569 39.61 -13.35 10.83
N ARG A 570 40.62 -13.26 11.71
CA ARG A 570 40.99 -14.31 12.67
C ARG A 570 39.98 -14.54 13.78
N ASP A 571 39.02 -13.65 14.00
CA ASP A 571 37.89 -13.87 14.90
C ASP A 571 38.35 -14.35 16.30
N GLY A 572 39.35 -13.66 16.87
CA GLY A 572 39.96 -14.01 18.16
C GLY A 572 40.99 -15.15 18.16
N ALA A 573 41.14 -15.90 17.07
CA ALA A 573 42.23 -16.86 16.90
C ALA A 573 43.58 -16.16 16.65
N SER A 574 44.67 -16.87 16.88
CA SER A 574 46.03 -16.32 16.74
C SER A 574 47.04 -17.37 16.30
N ILE A 575 48.12 -16.91 15.69
CA ILE A 575 49.31 -17.73 15.40
C ILE A 575 50.51 -17.05 16.08
N SER A 576 51.11 -17.74 17.03
CA SER A 576 52.22 -17.22 17.83
C SER A 576 53.47 -16.93 17.00
N ALA A 577 54.48 -16.31 17.63
CA ALA A 577 55.81 -16.15 17.03
C ALA A 577 56.51 -17.51 16.78
N SER A 578 56.15 -18.55 17.54
CA SER A 578 56.61 -19.93 17.34
C SER A 578 55.73 -20.73 16.36
N ASN A 579 54.86 -20.06 15.61
CA ASN A 579 53.97 -20.64 14.60
C ASN A 579 52.96 -21.65 15.15
N GLN A 580 52.57 -21.51 16.43
CA GLN A 580 51.52 -22.32 17.03
C GLN A 580 50.16 -21.63 16.87
N PHE A 581 49.18 -22.38 16.37
CA PHE A 581 47.80 -21.92 16.27
C PHE A 581 47.09 -22.02 17.63
N HIS A 582 46.35 -20.99 17.99
CA HIS A 582 45.51 -20.95 19.19
C HIS A 582 44.15 -20.36 18.87
N ASP A 583 43.08 -21.02 19.33
CA ASP A 583 41.73 -20.47 19.32
C ASP A 583 41.13 -20.50 20.73
N PRO A 584 40.52 -19.40 21.20
CA PRO A 584 39.96 -19.32 22.55
C PRO A 584 38.80 -20.29 22.84
N LEU A 585 38.14 -20.87 21.84
CA LEU A 585 36.99 -21.78 22.00
C LEU A 585 37.35 -23.27 21.97
N GLY A 586 38.55 -23.63 21.51
CA GLY A 586 39.08 -25.00 21.48
C GLY A 586 38.41 -26.00 20.49
N SER A 587 37.14 -25.81 20.12
CA SER A 587 36.39 -26.66 19.18
C SER A 587 36.26 -26.01 17.80
N THR A 588 36.38 -26.82 16.74
CA THR A 588 36.15 -26.40 15.35
C THR A 588 34.70 -25.99 15.09
N ASP A 589 33.72 -26.64 15.74
CA ASP A 589 32.29 -26.34 15.56
C ASP A 589 31.91 -25.03 16.23
N ARG A 590 32.39 -24.80 17.46
CA ARG A 590 32.17 -23.53 18.17
C ARG A 590 32.82 -22.35 17.43
N ARG A 591 33.99 -22.58 16.84
CA ARG A 591 34.64 -21.62 15.93
C ARG A 591 33.79 -21.36 14.70
N LEU A 592 33.31 -22.40 14.03
CA LEU A 592 32.50 -22.25 12.83
C LEU A 592 31.22 -21.45 13.10
N ILE A 593 30.52 -21.74 14.21
CA ILE A 593 29.37 -20.95 14.67
C ILE A 593 29.77 -19.48 14.82
N ARG A 594 30.87 -19.18 15.53
CA ARG A 594 31.35 -17.81 15.75
C ARG A 594 31.65 -17.09 14.42
N SER A 595 32.37 -17.73 13.50
CA SER A 595 32.73 -17.15 12.22
C SER A 595 31.53 -16.94 11.28
N LEU A 596 30.53 -17.81 11.35
CA LEU A 596 29.29 -17.70 10.58
C LEU A 596 28.18 -16.89 11.28
N PHE A 597 28.41 -16.46 12.52
CA PHE A 597 27.45 -15.66 13.29
C PHE A 597 27.47 -14.18 12.91
N ALA A 598 28.59 -13.70 12.35
CA ALA A 598 28.78 -12.31 11.97
C ALA A 598 27.68 -11.70 11.07
N PRO A 599 27.10 -12.41 10.08
CA PRO A 599 26.06 -11.87 9.20
C PRO A 599 24.62 -12.23 9.65
N LYS A 600 24.33 -12.38 10.95
CA LYS A 600 22.97 -12.71 11.44
C LYS A 600 21.87 -11.71 11.02
N ASN A 601 22.26 -10.46 10.72
CA ASN A 601 21.39 -9.43 10.16
C ASN A 601 20.78 -9.82 8.80
N VAL A 602 21.43 -10.73 8.05
CA VAL A 602 20.93 -11.23 6.76
C VAL A 602 19.55 -11.86 6.91
N TRP A 603 19.31 -12.66 7.95
CA TRP A 603 18.00 -13.28 8.13
C TRP A 603 16.90 -12.27 8.44
N ALA A 604 17.21 -11.20 9.18
CA ALA A 604 16.28 -10.11 9.41
C ALA A 604 15.97 -9.37 8.08
N MET A 605 17.00 -9.01 7.30
CA MET A 605 16.83 -8.39 5.99
C MET A 605 16.01 -9.26 5.03
N VAL A 606 16.29 -10.56 4.99
CA VAL A 606 15.60 -11.54 4.13
C VAL A 606 14.15 -11.74 4.56
N GLY A 607 13.88 -11.88 5.86
CA GLY A 607 12.52 -11.97 6.38
C GLY A 607 11.69 -10.72 6.05
N VAL A 608 12.27 -9.52 6.26
CA VAL A 608 11.62 -8.24 5.92
C VAL A 608 11.39 -8.11 4.42
N GLY A 609 12.37 -8.46 3.59
CA GLY A 609 12.25 -8.40 2.13
C GLY A 609 11.18 -9.34 1.59
N LEU A 610 11.21 -10.62 1.99
CA LEU A 610 10.26 -11.65 1.57
C LEU A 610 8.82 -11.31 2.00
N SER A 611 8.63 -10.87 3.25
CA SER A 611 7.30 -10.46 3.73
C SER A 611 6.77 -9.20 3.04
N SER A 612 7.65 -8.26 2.67
CA SER A 612 7.25 -7.06 1.93
C SER A 612 6.82 -7.38 0.50
N VAL A 613 7.52 -8.28 -0.20
CA VAL A 613 7.08 -8.71 -1.54
C VAL A 613 5.79 -9.54 -1.49
N MET A 614 5.54 -10.28 -0.41
CA MET A 614 4.25 -10.96 -0.22
C MET A 614 3.08 -9.98 -0.13
N LEU A 615 3.24 -8.87 0.61
CA LEU A 615 2.23 -7.81 0.64
C LEU A 615 2.07 -7.14 -0.73
N ALA A 616 3.18 -6.87 -1.43
CA ALA A 616 3.16 -6.32 -2.80
C ALA A 616 2.40 -7.25 -3.77
N CYS A 617 2.71 -8.55 -3.80
CA CYS A 617 2.02 -9.53 -4.63
C CYS A 617 0.52 -9.57 -4.35
N SER A 618 0.14 -9.71 -3.07
CA SER A 618 -1.26 -9.82 -2.65
C SER A 618 -2.05 -8.57 -3.02
N THR A 619 -1.50 -7.39 -2.75
CA THR A 619 -2.18 -6.11 -3.05
C THR A 619 -2.25 -5.82 -4.55
N LEU A 620 -1.23 -6.14 -5.34
CA LEU A 620 -1.28 -6.06 -6.80
C LEU A 620 -2.36 -6.97 -7.38
N ALA A 621 -2.43 -8.22 -6.90
CA ALA A 621 -3.43 -9.17 -7.38
C ALA A 621 -4.85 -8.81 -6.94
N LEU A 622 -5.03 -8.32 -5.71
CA LEU A 622 -6.32 -7.80 -5.23
C LEU A 622 -6.75 -6.56 -6.02
N THR A 623 -5.84 -5.62 -6.27
CA THR A 623 -6.10 -4.43 -7.10
C THR A 623 -6.58 -4.83 -8.48
N HIS A 624 -5.85 -5.73 -9.14
CA HIS A 624 -6.21 -6.21 -10.46
C HIS A 624 -7.53 -6.99 -10.45
N ALA A 625 -7.73 -7.92 -9.52
CA ALA A 625 -8.95 -8.72 -9.45
C ALA A 625 -10.19 -7.90 -9.08
N ASN A 626 -10.03 -6.86 -8.26
CA ASN A 626 -11.12 -5.97 -7.87
C ASN A 626 -11.64 -5.16 -9.08
N ARG A 627 -10.77 -4.79 -10.02
CA ARG A 627 -11.12 -3.97 -11.19
C ARG A 627 -11.37 -4.77 -12.47
N ARG A 628 -10.71 -5.91 -12.63
CA ARG A 628 -10.85 -6.73 -13.84
C ARG A 628 -12.24 -7.33 -13.92
N THR A 629 -13.00 -6.97 -14.95
CA THR A 629 -14.32 -7.54 -15.21
C THR A 629 -14.24 -8.80 -16.07
N THR A 630 -15.23 -9.68 -15.93
CA THR A 630 -15.36 -10.90 -16.74
C THR A 630 -16.38 -10.72 -17.86
N GLN A 631 -16.17 -11.43 -18.98
CA GLN A 631 -17.11 -11.56 -20.10
C GLN A 631 -17.79 -12.94 -20.11
N ALA A 632 -17.80 -13.63 -18.96
CA ALA A 632 -18.39 -14.96 -18.83
C ALA A 632 -19.92 -14.92 -18.91
N ARG A 633 -20.54 -16.03 -19.33
CA ARG A 633 -22.02 -16.17 -19.37
C ARG A 633 -22.67 -16.01 -17.99
N ILE A 634 -21.94 -16.30 -16.92
CA ILE A 634 -22.35 -16.08 -15.53
C ILE A 634 -21.50 -14.93 -14.99
N GLY A 635 -22.15 -13.88 -14.48
CA GLY A 635 -21.47 -12.72 -13.89
C GLY A 635 -20.81 -11.80 -14.93
N ASN A 636 -21.35 -11.71 -16.15
CA ASN A 636 -20.87 -10.79 -17.17
C ASN A 636 -20.82 -9.34 -16.63
N GLY A 637 -19.71 -8.63 -16.89
CA GLY A 637 -19.48 -7.28 -16.39
C GLY A 637 -19.11 -7.19 -14.91
N THR A 638 -19.19 -8.29 -14.16
CA THR A 638 -18.82 -8.31 -12.74
C THR A 638 -17.29 -8.39 -12.56
N SER A 639 -16.80 -7.73 -11.52
CA SER A 639 -15.42 -7.86 -11.02
C SER A 639 -15.03 -9.32 -10.76
N LEU A 640 -13.78 -9.68 -11.09
CA LEU A 640 -13.21 -11.00 -10.85
C LEU A 640 -13.17 -11.34 -9.35
N LEU A 641 -13.01 -10.34 -8.48
CA LEU A 641 -13.07 -10.53 -7.04
C LEU A 641 -14.48 -10.89 -6.53
N ALA A 642 -15.53 -10.81 -7.35
CA ALA A 642 -16.85 -11.28 -6.94
C ALA A 642 -16.94 -12.81 -6.80
N PHE A 643 -16.04 -13.54 -7.44
CA PHE A 643 -16.01 -15.00 -7.38
C PHE A 643 -15.35 -15.48 -6.09
N ARG A 644 -16.02 -16.32 -5.31
CA ARG A 644 -15.49 -16.86 -4.04
C ARG A 644 -14.15 -17.57 -4.21
N THR A 645 -13.95 -18.29 -5.30
CA THR A 645 -12.67 -18.93 -5.61
C THR A 645 -11.52 -17.93 -5.74
N GLN A 646 -11.80 -16.73 -6.25
CA GLN A 646 -10.84 -15.63 -6.32
C GLN A 646 -10.61 -14.99 -4.95
N ARG A 647 -11.69 -14.72 -4.21
CA ARG A 647 -11.63 -14.14 -2.84
C ARG A 647 -10.81 -15.01 -1.91
N ARG A 648 -11.16 -16.30 -1.83
CA ARG A 648 -10.54 -17.28 -0.95
C ARG A 648 -9.03 -17.34 -1.18
N ALA A 649 -8.61 -17.42 -2.44
CA ALA A 649 -7.21 -17.46 -2.82
C ALA A 649 -6.46 -16.16 -2.46
N LEU A 650 -7.00 -15.00 -2.86
CA LEU A 650 -6.29 -13.72 -2.69
C LEU A 650 -6.30 -13.22 -1.24
N PHE A 651 -7.38 -13.41 -0.49
CA PHE A 651 -7.39 -13.10 0.94
C PHE A 651 -6.56 -14.10 1.75
N GLY A 652 -6.49 -15.38 1.36
CA GLY A 652 -5.53 -16.34 1.93
C GLY A 652 -4.07 -15.91 1.69
N CYS A 653 -3.76 -15.39 0.50
CA CYS A 653 -2.47 -14.77 0.21
C CYS A 653 -2.21 -13.55 1.12
N LEU A 654 -3.17 -12.63 1.24
CA LEU A 654 -3.00 -11.45 2.10
C LEU A 654 -2.85 -11.82 3.59
N ALA A 655 -3.62 -12.80 4.07
CA ALA A 655 -3.52 -13.34 5.43
C ALA A 655 -2.14 -13.97 5.70
N THR A 656 -1.65 -14.78 4.76
CA THR A 656 -0.28 -15.33 4.82
C THR A 656 0.76 -14.21 4.86
N ALA A 657 0.65 -13.21 3.97
CA ALA A 657 1.55 -12.07 3.93
C ALA A 657 1.55 -11.28 5.25
N TYR A 658 0.36 -11.04 5.83
CA TYR A 658 0.19 -10.36 7.11
C TYR A 658 0.87 -11.11 8.26
N VAL A 659 0.60 -12.41 8.41
CA VAL A 659 1.21 -13.22 9.49
C VAL A 659 2.72 -13.32 9.35
N MET A 660 3.22 -13.56 8.13
CA MET A 660 4.66 -13.58 7.87
C MET A 660 5.32 -12.22 8.10
N LYS A 661 4.60 -11.12 7.82
CA LYS A 661 5.09 -9.77 8.11
C LYS A 661 5.19 -9.52 9.60
N CYS A 662 4.20 -9.92 10.40
CA CYS A 662 4.28 -9.84 11.86
C CYS A 662 5.47 -10.63 12.40
N PHE A 663 5.71 -11.85 11.89
CA PHE A 663 6.84 -12.68 12.31
C PHE A 663 8.19 -12.06 11.91
N ALA A 664 8.30 -11.53 10.69
CA ALA A 664 9.48 -10.81 10.23
C ALA A 664 9.75 -9.54 11.03
N ASN A 665 8.70 -8.82 11.44
CA ASN A 665 8.80 -7.62 12.27
C ASN A 665 9.29 -7.94 13.69
N ASP A 666 8.81 -9.02 14.31
CA ASP A 666 9.34 -9.53 15.59
C ASP A 666 10.83 -9.88 15.47
N SER A 667 11.20 -10.59 14.41
CA SER A 667 12.60 -10.94 14.12
C SER A 667 13.50 -9.72 13.89
N ALA A 668 13.00 -8.71 13.18
CA ALA A 668 13.71 -7.46 13.00
C ALA A 668 13.89 -6.69 14.34
N ARG A 669 12.87 -6.67 15.22
CA ARG A 669 13.00 -6.11 16.58
C ARG A 669 14.09 -6.81 17.38
N LEU A 670 14.09 -8.15 17.39
CA LEU A 670 15.11 -8.95 18.09
C LEU A 670 16.53 -8.60 17.62
N TRP A 671 16.73 -8.42 16.32
CA TRP A 671 18.04 -8.03 15.81
C TRP A 671 18.41 -6.58 16.20
N ILE A 672 17.49 -5.63 16.05
CA ILE A 672 17.70 -4.21 16.39
C ILE A 672 18.07 -4.06 17.88
N GLU A 673 17.30 -4.66 18.79
CA GLU A 673 17.58 -4.64 20.22
C GLU A 673 18.92 -5.32 20.56
N GLY A 674 19.25 -6.40 19.85
CA GLY A 674 20.54 -7.08 19.95
C GLY A 674 21.73 -6.19 19.59
N THR A 675 21.61 -5.30 18.60
CA THR A 675 22.68 -4.37 18.23
C THR A 675 22.92 -3.27 19.28
N ALA A 676 21.88 -2.83 19.99
CA ALA A 676 21.99 -1.80 21.02
C ALA A 676 22.70 -2.28 22.31
N SER A 677 22.62 -3.58 22.61
CA SER A 677 23.08 -4.15 23.89
C SER A 677 24.56 -4.62 23.91
N GLN A 678 25.31 -4.52 22.80
CA GLN A 678 26.64 -5.15 22.59
C GLN A 678 26.72 -6.67 22.84
N ALA A 679 25.65 -7.31 23.35
CA ALA A 679 25.48 -8.76 23.41
C ALA A 679 25.53 -9.41 22.03
N SER A 680 25.43 -8.60 20.96
CA SER A 680 25.52 -9.02 19.57
C SER A 680 26.83 -9.67 19.15
N LEU A 681 27.88 -9.65 19.96
CA LEU A 681 29.22 -10.21 19.65
C LEU A 681 29.52 -11.55 20.37
N GLN A 682 28.64 -12.05 21.23
CA GLN A 682 28.85 -13.32 21.93
C GLN A 682 27.89 -14.39 21.39
N ALA A 683 28.44 -15.40 20.72
CA ALA A 683 27.70 -16.61 20.38
C ALA A 683 27.35 -17.35 21.68
N THR A 684 26.06 -17.45 22.01
CA THR A 684 25.57 -18.17 23.20
C THR A 684 25.26 -19.65 22.92
N GLY A 685 25.49 -20.12 21.69
CA GLY A 685 25.23 -21.50 21.30
C GLY A 685 26.17 -22.48 22.01
N THR A 686 25.62 -23.26 22.94
CA THR A 686 26.36 -24.25 23.75
C THR A 686 26.38 -25.67 23.17
N GLY A 687 25.74 -25.91 22.02
CA GLY A 687 25.49 -27.26 21.48
C GLY A 687 26.40 -27.69 20.33
N ASP A 688 26.63 -29.00 20.23
CA ASP A 688 27.33 -29.64 19.10
C ASP A 688 26.51 -29.49 17.80
N VAL A 689 27.18 -29.12 16.69
CA VAL A 689 26.53 -28.95 15.39
C VAL A 689 26.32 -30.32 14.75
N THR A 690 25.07 -30.66 14.43
CA THR A 690 24.78 -31.95 13.78
C THR A 690 24.76 -31.81 12.26
N TRP A 691 23.87 -30.99 11.73
CA TRP A 691 23.72 -30.86 10.29
C TRP A 691 24.11 -29.48 9.79
N THR A 692 23.66 -28.41 10.47
CA THR A 692 24.04 -27.04 10.16
C THR A 692 24.12 -26.16 11.42
N PRO A 693 24.89 -25.05 11.41
CA PRO A 693 25.08 -24.22 12.60
C PRO A 693 23.96 -23.18 12.80
N TRP A 694 22.98 -23.07 11.91
CA TRP A 694 22.07 -21.91 11.83
C TRP A 694 21.16 -21.74 13.05
N ALA A 695 20.59 -22.84 13.55
CA ALA A 695 19.75 -22.81 14.75
C ALA A 695 20.54 -22.42 16.01
N ALA A 696 21.84 -22.76 16.06
CA ALA A 696 22.75 -22.39 17.14
C ALA A 696 23.20 -20.92 17.07
N ILE A 697 23.16 -20.30 15.89
CA ILE A 697 23.49 -18.88 15.67
C ILE A 697 22.30 -18.00 16.07
N SER A 698 21.11 -18.26 15.52
CA SER A 698 19.87 -17.61 15.95
C SER A 698 18.66 -18.37 15.42
N GLN A 699 18.02 -19.15 16.30
CA GLN A 699 16.89 -20.00 15.95
C GLN A 699 15.72 -19.20 15.35
N THR A 700 15.26 -18.12 16.01
CA THR A 700 14.10 -17.33 15.54
C THR A 700 14.34 -16.64 14.20
N LEU A 701 15.52 -16.04 14.01
CA LEU A 701 15.87 -15.37 12.75
C LEU A 701 15.96 -16.37 11.59
N ALA A 702 16.65 -17.49 11.80
CA ALA A 702 16.77 -18.54 10.79
C ALA A 702 15.40 -19.13 10.43
N LEU A 703 14.54 -19.40 11.43
CA LEU A 703 13.17 -19.91 11.21
C LEU A 703 12.28 -18.92 10.46
N THR A 704 12.42 -17.62 10.72
CA THR A 704 11.70 -16.57 9.99
C THR A 704 11.97 -16.66 8.50
N LYS A 705 13.25 -16.77 8.12
CA LYS A 705 13.65 -16.96 6.72
C LYS A 705 13.13 -18.30 6.17
N ALA A 706 13.28 -19.38 6.95
CA ALA A 706 12.86 -20.72 6.54
C ALA A 706 11.35 -20.85 6.29
N LEU A 707 10.54 -20.05 6.98
CA LEU A 707 9.10 -20.00 6.80
C LEU A 707 8.67 -18.99 5.71
N CYS A 708 9.28 -17.80 5.69
CA CYS A 708 8.91 -16.75 4.73
C CYS A 708 9.25 -17.11 3.28
N ALA A 709 10.36 -17.81 3.04
CA ALA A 709 10.81 -18.14 1.68
C ALA A 709 9.81 -19.05 0.91
N PRO A 710 9.41 -20.24 1.42
CA PRO A 710 8.42 -21.06 0.72
C PRO A 710 7.04 -20.39 0.67
N ALA A 711 6.66 -19.62 1.70
CA ALA A 711 5.42 -18.86 1.69
C ALA A 711 5.41 -17.80 0.57
N ALA A 712 6.49 -17.04 0.41
CA ALA A 712 6.62 -16.03 -0.63
C ALA A 712 6.61 -16.63 -2.05
N GLU A 713 7.25 -17.78 -2.25
CA GLU A 713 7.23 -18.49 -3.53
C GLU A 713 5.81 -18.95 -3.90
N ALA A 714 5.12 -19.64 -2.98
CA ALA A 714 3.78 -20.14 -3.20
C ALA A 714 2.78 -18.98 -3.43
N LEU A 715 2.88 -17.94 -2.63
CA LEU A 715 2.02 -16.75 -2.71
C LEU A 715 2.23 -15.97 -4.01
N ALA A 716 3.49 -15.72 -4.40
CA ALA A 716 3.79 -15.03 -5.66
C ALA A 716 3.24 -15.83 -6.85
N THR A 717 3.39 -17.16 -6.83
CA THR A 717 2.83 -18.07 -7.85
C THR A 717 1.31 -17.99 -7.90
N GLU A 718 0.64 -18.06 -6.74
CA GLU A 718 -0.82 -17.99 -6.66
C GLU A 718 -1.33 -16.64 -7.18
N CYS A 719 -0.76 -15.52 -6.71
CA CYS A 719 -1.10 -14.18 -7.19
C CYS A 719 -0.91 -14.03 -8.71
N ARG A 720 0.20 -14.59 -9.25
CA ARG A 720 0.49 -14.63 -10.69
C ARG A 720 -0.63 -15.33 -11.47
N LEU A 721 -1.04 -16.52 -11.02
CA LEU A 721 -2.09 -17.31 -11.67
C LEU A 721 -3.44 -16.59 -11.61
N ARG A 722 -3.75 -15.92 -10.49
CA ARG A 722 -4.98 -15.16 -10.28
C ARG A 722 -5.08 -13.88 -11.11
N CYS A 723 -3.96 -13.40 -11.67
CA CYS A 723 -3.91 -12.27 -12.59
C CYS A 723 -3.91 -12.69 -14.08
N GLY A 724 -4.00 -13.99 -14.39
CA GLY A 724 -4.02 -14.49 -15.77
C GLY A 724 -2.80 -14.02 -16.60
N VAL A 725 -3.06 -13.57 -17.83
CA VAL A 725 -1.99 -13.09 -18.73
C VAL A 725 -1.22 -11.91 -18.13
N ALA A 726 -1.90 -10.99 -17.43
CA ALA A 726 -1.23 -9.85 -16.82
C ALA A 726 -0.22 -10.30 -15.75
N GLY A 727 -0.54 -11.36 -15.01
CA GLY A 727 0.39 -11.96 -14.06
C GLY A 727 1.65 -12.55 -14.72
N ALA A 728 1.54 -13.06 -15.94
CA ALA A 728 2.66 -13.66 -16.67
C ALA A 728 3.66 -12.63 -17.23
N LEU A 729 3.35 -11.34 -17.18
CA LEU A 729 4.23 -10.28 -17.68
C LEU A 729 5.23 -9.86 -16.60
N ASN A 730 6.52 -9.92 -16.90
CA ASN A 730 7.59 -9.45 -15.99
C ASN A 730 7.42 -7.98 -15.57
N LEU A 731 6.72 -7.19 -16.38
CA LEU A 731 6.32 -5.80 -16.05
C LEU A 731 5.56 -5.71 -14.71
N ASN A 732 4.89 -6.79 -14.29
CA ASN A 732 4.11 -6.87 -13.05
C ASN A 732 4.79 -7.66 -11.93
N ARG A 733 6.09 -7.99 -12.08
CA ARG A 733 7.02 -8.47 -11.04
C ARG A 733 6.76 -9.82 -10.37
N PHE A 734 5.61 -10.45 -10.54
CA PHE A 734 5.32 -11.72 -9.86
C PHE A 734 6.40 -12.79 -10.09
N ALA A 735 6.87 -12.95 -11.33
CA ALA A 735 7.93 -13.91 -11.66
C ALA A 735 9.29 -13.53 -11.04
N ASP A 736 9.61 -12.23 -10.95
CA ASP A 736 10.83 -11.75 -10.31
C ASP A 736 10.79 -12.04 -8.80
N TYR A 737 9.64 -11.80 -8.14
CA TYR A 737 9.43 -12.08 -6.73
C TYR A 737 9.43 -13.58 -6.41
N GLU A 738 8.81 -14.39 -7.28
CA GLU A 738 8.86 -15.86 -7.20
C GLU A 738 10.30 -16.36 -7.30
N GLY A 739 11.07 -15.83 -8.26
CA GLY A 739 12.48 -16.16 -8.44
C GLY A 739 13.34 -15.78 -7.23
N MET A 740 13.09 -14.62 -6.62
CA MET A 740 13.73 -14.19 -5.38
C MET A 740 13.50 -15.19 -4.24
N ALA A 741 12.25 -15.60 -4.04
CA ALA A 741 11.88 -16.52 -2.97
C ALA A 741 12.55 -17.90 -3.14
N LYS A 742 12.63 -18.39 -4.38
CA LYS A 742 13.31 -19.65 -4.73
C LYS A 742 14.78 -19.68 -4.31
N ILE A 743 15.51 -18.58 -4.49
CA ILE A 743 16.92 -18.50 -4.08
C ILE A 743 17.09 -18.72 -2.59
N TYR A 744 16.21 -18.10 -1.80
CA TYR A 744 16.25 -18.19 -0.34
C TYR A 744 15.67 -19.51 0.20
N GLN A 745 15.34 -20.48 -0.64
CA GLN A 745 15.20 -21.87 -0.20
C GLN A 745 16.55 -22.43 0.29
N ASP A 746 17.64 -22.06 -0.39
CA ASP A 746 18.99 -22.57 -0.13
C ASP A 746 19.96 -21.50 0.39
N ALA A 747 19.87 -20.27 -0.12
CA ALA A 747 20.75 -19.17 0.29
C ALA A 747 20.49 -18.76 1.75
N GLY A 748 21.55 -18.47 2.51
CA GLY A 748 21.42 -18.15 3.94
C GLY A 748 21.06 -19.36 4.82
N GLY A 749 21.37 -20.57 4.34
CA GLY A 749 21.11 -21.84 5.02
C GLY A 749 19.87 -22.55 4.48
N ASN A 750 19.97 -23.82 4.08
CA ASN A 750 18.82 -24.54 3.51
C ASN A 750 17.66 -24.62 4.52
N ASN A 751 16.46 -24.27 4.07
CA ASN A 751 15.28 -24.16 4.94
C ASN A 751 14.92 -25.48 5.63
N ARG A 752 15.01 -26.61 4.91
CA ARG A 752 14.73 -27.92 5.49
C ARG A 752 15.70 -28.25 6.61
N MET A 753 16.98 -27.95 6.41
CA MET A 753 18.01 -28.17 7.43
C MET A 753 17.79 -27.30 8.67
N ILE A 754 17.42 -26.02 8.48
CA ILE A 754 17.06 -25.11 9.58
C ILE A 754 15.92 -25.69 10.42
N LEU A 755 14.86 -26.20 9.78
CA LEU A 755 13.72 -26.81 10.48
C LEU A 755 14.11 -28.08 11.24
N LEU A 756 14.95 -28.93 10.64
CA LEU A 756 15.47 -30.15 11.28
C LEU A 756 16.30 -29.82 12.52
N ASP A 757 17.24 -28.89 12.40
CA ASP A 757 18.10 -28.46 13.51
C ASP A 757 17.27 -27.79 14.62
N ALA A 758 16.31 -26.94 14.27
CA ALA A 758 15.44 -26.29 15.26
C ALA A 758 14.63 -27.31 16.07
N ALA A 759 14.02 -28.31 15.41
CA ALA A 759 13.29 -29.37 16.10
C ALA A 759 14.22 -30.24 16.96
N LYS A 760 15.42 -30.59 16.45
CA LYS A 760 16.41 -31.35 17.19
C LYS A 760 16.85 -30.65 18.48
N VAL A 761 17.06 -29.34 18.43
CA VAL A 761 17.39 -28.52 19.62
C VAL A 761 16.27 -28.61 20.66
N LEU A 762 15.00 -28.55 20.25
CA LEU A 762 13.85 -28.67 21.16
C LEU A 762 13.71 -30.07 21.76
N ILE A 763 13.91 -31.12 20.96
CA ILE A 763 13.89 -32.52 21.41
C ILE A 763 14.95 -32.79 22.48
N GLY A 764 16.10 -32.11 22.39
CA GLY A 764 17.18 -32.21 23.38
C GLY A 764 16.90 -31.53 24.72
N GLN A 765 15.76 -30.86 24.88
CA GLN A 765 15.37 -30.11 26.08
C GLN A 765 14.10 -30.72 26.72
N PRO A 766 13.86 -30.49 28.03
CA PRO A 766 12.60 -30.89 28.65
C PRO A 766 11.39 -30.24 27.97
N LEU A 767 10.51 -31.05 27.37
CA LEU A 767 9.29 -30.59 26.72
C LEU A 767 8.20 -30.30 27.77
N SER A 768 7.53 -29.16 27.65
CA SER A 768 6.40 -28.78 28.49
C SER A 768 5.08 -29.05 27.77
N GLU A 769 4.18 -29.81 28.39
CA GLU A 769 2.87 -30.10 27.83
C GLU A 769 1.98 -28.83 27.84
N PRO A 770 1.41 -28.43 26.69
CA PRO A 770 0.55 -27.26 26.62
C PRO A 770 -0.83 -27.53 27.23
N THR A 771 -1.56 -26.47 27.57
CA THR A 771 -2.97 -26.58 27.95
C THR A 771 -3.78 -27.20 26.80
N PRO A 772 -4.61 -28.23 27.06
CA PRO A 772 -5.43 -28.85 26.02
C PRO A 772 -6.38 -27.84 25.36
N PRO A 773 -6.58 -27.89 24.03
CA PRO A 773 -7.52 -27.01 23.36
C PRO A 773 -8.95 -27.38 23.79
N ASP A 774 -9.78 -26.36 24.03
CA ASP A 774 -11.21 -26.56 24.30
C ASP A 774 -11.90 -27.11 23.03
N PRO A 775 -12.48 -28.32 23.06
CA PRO A 775 -13.23 -28.87 21.92
C PRO A 775 -14.39 -27.98 21.46
N GLN A 776 -14.92 -27.14 22.36
CA GLN A 776 -16.01 -26.19 22.10
C GLN A 776 -15.54 -24.74 21.98
N GLY A 777 -14.23 -24.47 22.01
CA GLY A 777 -13.68 -23.10 21.88
C GLY A 777 -14.19 -22.42 20.62
N LYS A 778 -14.16 -21.08 20.50
CA LYS A 778 -14.65 -20.44 19.27
C LYS A 778 -13.56 -20.45 18.19
N LEU A 779 -13.97 -20.63 16.94
CA LEU A 779 -13.06 -20.60 15.78
C LEU A 779 -12.42 -19.22 15.55
N ASP A 780 -12.90 -18.19 16.25
CA ASP A 780 -12.42 -16.81 16.16
C ASP A 780 -11.54 -16.38 17.34
N ASP A 781 -11.35 -17.26 18.33
CA ASP A 781 -10.64 -16.92 19.55
C ASP A 781 -9.15 -17.27 19.41
N ALA A 782 -8.30 -16.28 19.66
CA ALA A 782 -6.84 -16.45 19.61
C ALA A 782 -6.31 -17.51 20.59
N GLU A 783 -6.96 -17.68 21.75
CA GLU A 783 -6.62 -18.73 22.71
C GLU A 783 -6.82 -20.13 22.09
N TYR A 784 -7.90 -20.34 21.35
CA TYR A 784 -8.16 -21.60 20.65
C TYR A 784 -7.12 -21.84 19.55
N TRP A 785 -6.80 -20.80 18.76
CA TRP A 785 -5.77 -20.85 17.71
C TRP A 785 -4.41 -21.28 18.26
N LEU A 786 -3.97 -20.64 19.34
CA LEU A 786 -2.69 -20.92 19.97
C LEU A 786 -2.68 -22.32 20.59
N ALA A 787 -3.72 -22.72 21.31
CA ALA A 787 -3.81 -24.05 21.91
C ALA A 787 -3.70 -25.17 20.86
N MET A 788 -4.36 -25.01 19.71
CA MET A 788 -4.28 -25.97 18.60
C MET A 788 -2.88 -26.04 17.99
N ALA A 789 -2.24 -24.89 17.75
CA ALA A 789 -0.88 -24.82 17.22
C ALA A 789 0.17 -25.41 18.18
N HIS A 790 0.09 -25.07 19.46
CA HIS A 790 0.94 -25.63 20.53
C HIS A 790 0.78 -27.14 20.63
N THR A 791 -0.45 -27.65 20.59
CA THR A 791 -0.72 -29.10 20.72
C THR A 791 -0.13 -29.89 19.54
N LEU A 792 -0.26 -29.37 18.32
CA LEU A 792 0.33 -29.97 17.13
C LEU A 792 1.85 -30.07 17.24
N GLU A 793 2.52 -28.97 17.59
CA GLU A 793 3.96 -28.96 17.82
C GLU A 793 4.38 -29.94 18.91
N TYR A 794 3.78 -29.82 20.10
CA TYR A 794 4.17 -30.61 21.27
C TYR A 794 4.06 -32.12 20.98
N ARG A 795 2.94 -32.59 20.42
CA ARG A 795 2.75 -34.02 20.15
C ARG A 795 3.75 -34.54 19.11
N LEU A 796 4.07 -33.77 18.08
CA LEU A 796 5.08 -34.15 17.09
C LEU A 796 6.49 -34.21 17.71
N LEU A 797 6.88 -33.22 18.53
CA LEU A 797 8.16 -33.22 19.24
C LEU A 797 8.25 -34.39 20.23
N LYS A 798 7.19 -34.63 21.01
CA LYS A 798 7.13 -35.70 22.01
C LYS A 798 7.26 -37.08 21.35
N GLN A 799 6.57 -37.30 20.24
CA GLN A 799 6.67 -38.54 19.46
C GLN A 799 8.12 -38.84 19.06
N VAL A 800 8.85 -37.84 18.55
CA VAL A 800 10.25 -38.03 18.16
C VAL A 800 11.15 -38.20 19.39
N ALA A 801 10.94 -37.40 20.44
CA ALA A 801 11.72 -37.50 21.66
C ALA A 801 11.63 -38.90 22.30
N ASP A 802 10.43 -39.47 22.34
CA ASP A 802 10.21 -40.83 22.85
C ASP A 802 10.89 -41.89 21.99
N HIS A 803 10.79 -41.75 20.66
CA HIS A 803 11.48 -42.65 19.72
C HIS A 803 13.00 -42.60 19.90
N VAL A 804 13.58 -41.40 19.96
CA VAL A 804 15.03 -41.20 20.14
C VAL A 804 15.49 -41.75 21.49
N ALA A 805 14.75 -41.48 22.57
CA ALA A 805 15.08 -41.98 23.90
C ALA A 805 15.05 -43.51 23.97
N GLN A 806 14.06 -44.14 23.33
CA GLN A 806 13.93 -45.60 23.28
C GLN A 806 15.13 -46.23 22.55
N HIS A 807 15.40 -45.83 21.30
CA HIS A 807 16.38 -46.52 20.45
C HIS A 807 17.84 -46.20 20.86
N ARG A 808 18.11 -45.04 21.47
CA ARG A 808 19.40 -44.78 22.12
C ARG A 808 19.64 -45.71 23.31
N GLY A 809 18.60 -46.05 24.07
CA GLY A 809 18.67 -47.04 25.14
C GLY A 809 19.01 -48.45 24.63
N GLU A 810 18.69 -48.75 23.37
CA GLU A 810 18.95 -50.01 22.69
C GLU A 810 20.33 -50.06 22.00
N GLY A 811 21.07 -48.94 22.00
CA GLY A 811 22.43 -48.84 21.44
C GLY A 811 22.48 -48.73 19.92
N GLU A 812 21.38 -48.32 19.27
CA GLU A 812 21.36 -48.09 17.82
C GLU A 812 22.24 -46.91 17.38
N ASP A 813 22.70 -46.97 16.13
CA ASP A 813 23.50 -45.91 15.52
C ASP A 813 22.67 -44.63 15.33
N ASP A 814 23.24 -43.48 15.69
CA ASP A 814 22.55 -42.19 15.71
C ASP A 814 21.99 -41.82 14.31
N MET A 815 22.66 -42.20 13.21
CA MET A 815 22.14 -41.96 11.86
C MET A 815 20.86 -42.77 11.61
N GLN A 816 20.79 -44.03 12.04
CA GLN A 816 19.61 -44.87 11.85
C GLN A 816 18.40 -44.34 12.63
N ILE A 817 18.63 -43.95 13.89
CA ILE A 817 17.61 -43.37 14.76
C ILE A 817 17.02 -42.11 14.11
N TRP A 818 17.86 -41.14 13.75
CA TRP A 818 17.39 -39.88 13.18
C TRP A 818 16.78 -40.06 11.80
N ASN A 819 17.38 -40.88 10.92
CA ASN A 819 16.93 -41.05 9.54
C ASN A 819 15.48 -41.57 9.45
N SER A 820 15.08 -42.46 10.36
CA SER A 820 13.70 -42.97 10.40
C SER A 820 12.67 -41.89 10.78
N GLN A 821 13.09 -40.85 11.51
CA GLN A 821 12.23 -39.79 12.04
C GLN A 821 12.31 -38.47 11.27
N LEU A 822 13.25 -38.28 10.32
CA LEU A 822 13.50 -36.97 9.68
C LEU A 822 12.24 -36.30 9.09
N MET A 823 11.28 -37.09 8.60
CA MET A 823 10.02 -36.55 8.08
C MET A 823 9.15 -35.94 9.18
N ILE A 824 9.09 -36.57 10.35
CA ILE A 824 8.33 -36.07 11.51
C ILE A 824 9.09 -34.91 12.16
N VAL A 825 10.42 -35.01 12.29
CA VAL A 825 11.29 -33.93 12.80
C VAL A 825 11.06 -32.64 12.01
N ALA A 826 11.06 -32.73 10.68
CA ALA A 826 10.85 -31.55 9.85
C ALA A 826 9.42 -30.98 9.96
N ARG A 827 8.41 -31.84 10.10
CA ARG A 827 7.03 -31.40 10.39
C ARG A 827 6.92 -30.72 11.75
N ALA A 828 7.64 -31.22 12.77
CA ALA A 828 7.69 -30.61 14.09
C ALA A 828 8.37 -29.23 14.03
N GLY A 829 9.46 -29.10 13.27
CA GLY A 829 10.13 -27.82 13.04
C GLY A 829 9.25 -26.81 12.30
N GLU A 830 8.50 -27.27 11.28
CA GLU A 830 7.50 -26.46 10.57
C GLU A 830 6.37 -26.02 11.52
N ALA A 831 5.85 -26.92 12.36
CA ALA A 831 4.80 -26.60 13.33
C ALA A 831 5.26 -25.58 14.37
N TYR A 832 6.51 -25.71 14.86
CA TYR A 832 7.13 -24.74 15.76
C TYR A 832 7.25 -23.35 15.10
N ALA A 833 7.72 -23.29 13.85
CA ALA A 833 7.84 -22.03 13.12
C ALA A 833 6.47 -21.37 12.89
N HIS A 834 5.45 -22.14 12.48
CA HIS A 834 4.09 -21.64 12.30
C HIS A 834 3.50 -21.14 13.63
N ARG A 835 3.70 -21.84 14.74
CA ARG A 835 3.25 -21.39 16.05
C ARG A 835 3.85 -20.03 16.41
N LEU A 836 5.17 -19.86 16.26
CA LEU A 836 5.83 -18.57 16.51
C LEU A 836 5.24 -17.45 15.64
N ALA A 837 4.98 -17.73 14.36
CA ALA A 837 4.39 -16.74 13.46
C ALA A 837 2.95 -16.35 13.88
N ILE A 838 2.15 -17.32 14.35
CA ILE A 838 0.80 -17.08 14.88
C ILE A 838 0.88 -16.23 16.16
N GLU A 839 1.80 -16.53 17.07
CA GLU A 839 2.02 -15.72 18.28
C GLU A 839 2.39 -14.28 17.96
N SER A 840 3.28 -14.06 16.98
CA SER A 840 3.64 -12.72 16.52
C SER A 840 2.42 -11.98 15.95
N ALA A 841 1.57 -12.64 15.17
CA ALA A 841 0.38 -12.03 14.60
C ALA A 841 -0.71 -11.72 15.63
N VAL A 842 -0.94 -12.62 16.60
CA VAL A 842 -1.86 -12.40 17.73
C VAL A 842 -1.37 -11.22 18.57
N ARG A 843 -0.09 -11.19 18.97
CA ARG A 843 0.49 -10.08 19.75
C ARG A 843 0.38 -8.74 19.01
N ALA A 844 0.60 -8.74 17.70
CA ALA A 844 0.44 -7.55 16.87
C ALA A 844 -1.03 -7.07 16.86
N GLY A 845 -1.99 -7.97 16.65
CA GLY A 845 -3.42 -7.64 16.70
C GLY A 845 -3.90 -7.16 18.07
N ASP A 846 -3.37 -7.73 19.15
CA ASP A 846 -3.71 -7.32 20.53
C ASP A 846 -3.21 -5.94 20.91
N SER A 847 -2.14 -5.47 20.25
CA SER A 847 -1.62 -4.11 20.44
C SER A 847 -2.52 -3.02 19.84
N LEU A 848 -3.47 -3.38 18.97
CA LEU A 848 -4.41 -2.44 18.36
C LEU A 848 -5.54 -2.08 19.33
N ALA A 849 -5.95 -0.81 19.29
CA ALA A 849 -7.16 -0.36 19.98
C ALA A 849 -8.41 -1.06 19.41
N GLN A 850 -9.46 -1.16 20.24
CA GLN A 850 -10.73 -1.72 19.79
C GLN A 850 -11.31 -0.90 18.63
N GLY A 851 -11.75 -1.58 17.58
CA GLY A 851 -12.27 -0.97 16.36
C GLY A 851 -11.86 -1.73 15.09
N LEU A 852 -12.15 -1.14 13.93
CA LEU A 852 -12.01 -1.77 12.62
C LEU A 852 -10.59 -2.31 12.34
N ALA A 853 -9.54 -1.61 12.77
CA ALA A 853 -8.16 -2.10 12.61
C ALA A 853 -7.95 -3.46 13.28
N LYS A 854 -8.40 -3.60 14.53
CA LYS A 854 -8.29 -4.84 15.30
C LYS A 854 -9.15 -5.95 14.70
N GLU A 855 -10.33 -5.63 14.22
CA GLU A 855 -11.22 -6.59 13.53
C GLU A 855 -10.59 -7.12 12.25
N LEU A 856 -10.03 -6.25 11.41
CA LEU A 856 -9.35 -6.64 10.17
C LEU A 856 -8.07 -7.45 10.45
N ALA A 857 -7.25 -7.04 11.42
CA ALA A 857 -6.06 -7.77 11.85
C ALA A 857 -6.41 -9.17 12.38
N SER A 858 -7.45 -9.26 13.20
CA SER A 858 -7.97 -10.54 13.71
C SER A 858 -8.52 -11.42 12.60
N ALA A 859 -9.26 -10.84 11.64
CA ALA A 859 -9.78 -11.59 10.49
C ALA A 859 -8.67 -12.15 9.59
N LEU A 860 -7.61 -11.36 9.33
CA LEU A 860 -6.43 -11.84 8.58
C LEU A 860 -5.69 -12.96 9.33
N CYS A 861 -5.46 -12.78 10.63
CA CYS A 861 -4.84 -13.81 11.47
C CYS A 861 -5.67 -15.10 11.49
N GLY A 862 -6.98 -14.97 11.76
CA GLY A 862 -7.92 -16.09 11.80
C GLY A 862 -8.01 -16.81 10.47
N LEU A 863 -8.02 -16.10 9.33
CA LEU A 863 -8.04 -16.72 8.02
C LEU A 863 -6.81 -17.62 7.80
N TYR A 864 -5.63 -17.12 8.15
CA TYR A 864 -4.38 -17.89 8.06
C TYR A 864 -4.37 -19.09 9.01
N VAL A 865 -4.75 -18.90 10.28
CA VAL A 865 -4.75 -20.00 11.27
C VAL A 865 -5.74 -21.07 10.86
N LEU A 866 -6.95 -20.71 10.47
CA LEU A 866 -7.96 -21.69 10.08
C LEU A 866 -7.55 -22.44 8.81
N GLU A 867 -6.86 -21.80 7.86
CA GLU A 867 -6.24 -22.50 6.72
C GLU A 867 -5.15 -23.47 7.14
N TYR A 868 -4.31 -23.06 8.10
CA TYR A 868 -3.29 -23.92 8.68
C TYR A 868 -3.92 -25.15 9.36
N LEU A 869 -4.96 -24.95 10.18
CA LEU A 869 -5.69 -26.04 10.80
C LEU A 869 -6.38 -26.94 9.76
N ASN A 870 -6.92 -26.36 8.69
CA ASN A 870 -7.52 -27.10 7.58
C ASN A 870 -6.51 -28.02 6.88
N LYS A 871 -5.31 -27.51 6.59
CA LYS A 871 -4.19 -28.27 6.00
C LYS A 871 -3.80 -29.48 6.87
N HIS A 872 -4.00 -29.37 8.18
CA HIS A 872 -3.71 -30.42 9.17
C HIS A 872 -4.96 -31.13 9.70
N ALA A 873 -6.14 -30.94 9.10
CA ALA A 873 -7.40 -31.44 9.65
C ALA A 873 -7.40 -32.95 9.85
N ALA A 874 -6.84 -33.72 8.92
CA ALA A 874 -6.73 -35.18 9.04
C ALA A 874 -5.95 -35.61 10.30
N TRP A 875 -4.89 -34.88 10.65
CA TRP A 875 -4.11 -35.13 11.85
C TRP A 875 -4.90 -34.74 13.11
N PHE A 876 -5.55 -33.56 13.13
CA PHE A 876 -6.36 -33.16 14.28
C PHE A 876 -7.55 -34.12 14.54
N ILE A 877 -8.15 -34.65 13.47
CA ILE A 877 -9.22 -35.65 13.56
C ILE A 877 -8.67 -36.98 14.11
N SER A 878 -7.52 -37.46 13.64
CA SER A 878 -6.93 -38.71 14.15
C SER A 878 -6.53 -38.60 15.62
N GLU A 879 -6.17 -37.40 16.06
CA GLU A 879 -5.76 -37.09 17.44
C GLU A 879 -6.95 -36.78 18.38
N GLY A 880 -8.19 -36.81 17.87
CA GLY A 880 -9.41 -36.53 18.63
C GLY A 880 -9.60 -35.07 19.03
N LEU A 881 -8.88 -34.14 18.38
CA LEU A 881 -8.89 -32.69 18.67
C LEU A 881 -9.87 -31.91 17.78
N MET A 882 -10.41 -32.54 16.74
CA MET A 882 -11.39 -31.96 15.83
C MET A 882 -12.34 -33.05 15.32
N ASP A 883 -13.64 -32.80 15.33
CA ASP A 883 -14.63 -33.68 14.69
C ASP A 883 -15.06 -33.18 13.29
N ILE A 884 -15.83 -33.99 12.58
CA ILE A 884 -16.28 -33.67 11.21
C ILE A 884 -17.23 -32.46 11.19
N ALA A 885 -18.03 -32.25 12.23
CA ALA A 885 -18.94 -31.10 12.29
C ALA A 885 -18.15 -29.80 12.43
N ARG A 886 -17.14 -29.82 13.29
CA ARG A 886 -16.19 -28.74 13.53
C ARG A 886 -15.36 -28.42 12.30
N TYR A 887 -14.89 -29.45 11.58
CA TYR A 887 -14.20 -29.28 10.30
C TYR A 887 -15.06 -28.53 9.27
N ARG A 888 -16.36 -28.90 9.14
CA ARG A 888 -17.29 -28.19 8.24
C ARG A 888 -17.56 -26.76 8.67
N ALA A 889 -17.66 -26.51 9.99
CA ALA A 889 -17.82 -25.16 10.53
C ALA A 889 -16.58 -24.29 10.25
N LEU A 890 -15.38 -24.88 10.29
CA LEU A 890 -14.13 -24.22 9.92
C LEU A 890 -14.15 -23.78 8.45
N GLU A 891 -14.53 -24.68 7.52
CA GLU A 891 -14.67 -24.34 6.08
C GLU A 891 -15.68 -23.20 5.85
N GLN A 892 -16.83 -23.24 6.53
CA GLN A 892 -17.81 -22.16 6.44
C GLN A 892 -17.28 -20.83 7.02
N ARG A 893 -16.46 -20.91 8.08
CA ARG A 893 -15.91 -19.71 8.72
C ARG A 893 -14.88 -19.03 7.84
N LEU A 894 -14.06 -19.80 7.15
CA LEU A 894 -13.10 -19.32 6.15
C LEU A 894 -13.77 -18.52 5.02
N ASP A 895 -14.91 -18.99 4.53
CA ASP A 895 -15.75 -18.26 3.56
C ASP A 895 -16.27 -16.94 4.15
N THR A 896 -16.76 -16.98 5.40
CA THR A 896 -17.34 -15.81 6.08
C THR A 896 -16.29 -14.72 6.33
N LEU A 897 -15.08 -15.10 6.74
CA LEU A 897 -13.96 -14.17 6.91
C LEU A 897 -13.53 -13.54 5.57
N SER A 898 -13.51 -14.33 4.50
CA SER A 898 -13.19 -13.83 3.15
C SER A 898 -14.26 -12.84 2.66
N ASP A 899 -15.54 -13.13 2.92
CA ASP A 899 -16.65 -12.23 2.59
C ASP A 899 -16.58 -10.92 3.40
N PHE A 900 -16.19 -10.96 4.68
CA PHE A 900 -15.94 -9.77 5.49
C PHE A 900 -14.75 -8.94 4.95
N LEU A 901 -13.60 -9.55 4.67
CA LEU A 901 -12.45 -8.82 4.12
C LEU A 901 -12.76 -8.17 2.76
N THR A 902 -13.66 -8.78 1.97
CA THR A 902 -14.12 -8.23 0.70
C THR A 902 -14.81 -6.86 0.86
N THR A 903 -15.51 -6.61 1.98
CA THR A 903 -16.20 -5.32 2.20
C THR A 903 -15.24 -4.17 2.49
N HIS A 904 -13.97 -4.48 2.76
CA HIS A 904 -12.89 -3.52 3.06
C HIS A 904 -11.69 -3.67 2.13
N VAL A 905 -11.87 -4.23 0.92
CA VAL A 905 -10.75 -4.53 0.01
C VAL A 905 -9.92 -3.29 -0.36
N GLU A 906 -10.56 -2.14 -0.58
CA GLU A 906 -9.86 -0.90 -0.95
C GLU A 906 -8.99 -0.39 0.21
N LEU A 907 -9.51 -0.42 1.44
CA LEU A 907 -8.77 -0.11 2.66
C LEU A 907 -7.55 -1.02 2.81
N LEU A 908 -7.72 -2.32 2.59
CA LEU A 908 -6.63 -3.30 2.67
C LEU A 908 -5.58 -3.08 1.56
N ILE A 909 -6.01 -2.76 0.33
CA ILE A 909 -5.11 -2.38 -0.77
C ILE A 909 -4.35 -1.09 -0.42
N GLU A 910 -5.01 -0.08 0.12
CA GLU A 910 -4.38 1.18 0.51
C GLU A 910 -3.36 0.95 1.64
N THR A 911 -3.74 0.17 2.64
CA THR A 911 -2.93 -0.10 3.84
C THR A 911 -1.64 -0.84 3.51
N PHE A 912 -1.76 -1.96 2.79
CA PHE A 912 -0.66 -2.89 2.53
C PHE A 912 -0.03 -2.73 1.15
N GLY A 913 -0.63 -1.91 0.28
CA GLY A 913 -0.16 -1.66 -1.06
C GLY A 913 1.03 -0.72 -1.09
N HIS A 914 1.85 -0.88 -2.13
CA HIS A 914 3.06 -0.07 -2.33
C HIS A 914 2.97 0.84 -3.57
N GLY A 915 1.78 0.96 -4.16
CA GLY A 915 1.50 1.86 -5.30
C GLY A 915 2.53 1.76 -6.43
N GLU A 916 3.04 2.92 -6.84
CA GLU A 916 4.05 3.03 -7.91
C GLU A 916 5.41 2.40 -7.57
N ALA A 917 5.71 2.09 -6.30
CA ALA A 917 7.02 1.53 -5.92
C ALA A 917 7.29 0.16 -6.57
N THR A 918 6.22 -0.62 -6.82
CA THR A 918 6.29 -1.89 -7.57
C THR A 918 6.58 -1.66 -9.06
N ARG A 919 6.19 -0.49 -9.57
CA ARG A 919 6.16 -0.13 -10.99
C ARG A 919 5.40 -1.13 -11.87
N ALA A 920 4.52 -1.93 -11.28
CA ALA A 920 3.63 -2.79 -12.02
C ALA A 920 2.70 -1.94 -12.92
N ALA A 921 2.31 -2.45 -14.09
CA ALA A 921 1.27 -1.78 -14.87
C ALA A 921 -0.10 -1.95 -14.21
N ILE A 922 -0.34 -3.12 -13.63
CA ILE A 922 -1.62 -3.48 -12.99
C ILE A 922 -1.90 -2.75 -11.68
N SER A 923 -0.95 -1.97 -11.15
CA SER A 923 -1.19 -1.11 -10.00
C SER A 923 -1.89 0.21 -10.37
N ASN A 924 -1.94 0.59 -11.66
CA ASN A 924 -2.61 1.82 -12.08
C ASN A 924 -4.10 1.77 -11.70
N VAL A 925 -4.53 2.84 -11.05
CA VAL A 925 -5.86 3.01 -10.46
C VAL A 925 -6.93 3.28 -11.51
N ASP A 926 -6.56 4.01 -12.57
CA ASP A 926 -7.48 4.63 -13.52
C ASP A 926 -7.76 3.70 -14.70
N ASP A 927 -6.72 3.26 -15.42
CA ASP A 927 -6.84 2.34 -16.56
C ASP A 927 -5.58 1.46 -16.67
N TYR A 928 -5.65 0.24 -16.12
CA TYR A 928 -4.52 -0.67 -16.19
C TYR A 928 -4.24 -1.21 -17.62
N PRO A 929 -5.23 -1.46 -18.50
CA PRO A 929 -4.97 -1.77 -19.89
C PRO A 929 -4.15 -0.71 -20.62
N GLU A 930 -4.48 0.57 -20.47
CA GLU A 930 -3.75 1.69 -21.06
C GLU A 930 -2.33 1.77 -20.47
N ALA A 931 -2.21 1.70 -19.14
CA ALA A 931 -0.90 1.67 -18.48
C ALA A 931 -0.01 0.49 -18.91
N LEU A 932 -0.63 -0.64 -19.26
CA LEU A 932 0.08 -1.80 -19.80
C LEU A 932 0.49 -1.54 -21.26
N ALA A 933 -0.39 -0.98 -22.08
CA ALA A 933 -0.11 -0.63 -23.46
C ALA A 933 1.05 0.38 -23.55
N ASP A 934 1.05 1.42 -22.72
CA ASP A 934 2.08 2.47 -22.71
C ASP A 934 3.48 1.98 -22.35
N LYS A 935 3.58 0.89 -21.56
CA LYS A 935 4.86 0.30 -21.18
C LYS A 935 5.45 -0.62 -22.24
N LEU A 936 4.67 -0.98 -23.26
CA LEU A 936 5.12 -1.84 -24.35
C LEU A 936 5.64 -1.00 -25.52
N GLN A 937 6.64 -1.53 -26.23
CA GLN A 937 7.12 -0.93 -27.47
C GLN A 937 6.23 -1.39 -28.63
N TRP A 938 5.65 -0.43 -29.34
CA TRP A 938 4.80 -0.67 -30.50
C TRP A 938 5.57 -0.40 -31.79
N ALA A 939 5.55 -1.36 -32.72
CA ALA A 939 5.92 -1.11 -34.10
C ALA A 939 4.69 -0.57 -34.84
N VAL A 940 4.73 0.68 -35.29
CA VAL A 940 3.67 1.28 -36.10
C VAL A 940 4.00 1.02 -37.57
N GLY A 941 3.08 0.35 -38.27
CA GLY A 941 3.19 0.02 -39.70
C GLY A 941 2.59 1.07 -40.61
#